data_AF-A0A957V6Y9-F1
#
_entry.id   AF-A0A957V6Y9-F1
#
_cell.length_a   1.000
_cell.length_b   1.000
_cell.length_c   1.000
_cell.angle_alpha   90.00
_cell.angle_beta   90.00
_cell.angle_gamma   90.00
#
_symmetry.space_group_name_H-M   'P 1'
#
loop_
_entity.id
_entity.type
_entity.pdbx_description
1 polymer ?
#
loop_
_entity_poly.entity_id
_entity_poly.type
_entity_poly.pdbx_seq_one_letter_code
_entity_poly.pdbx_strand_id
1 'polypeptide(L)'
;TPEESVVGQAVDFVVTVTDKEQDAIPTGVVTFTEGTATLVTRTLDAAGVATYTTSSLSVGTHGITAAYGGDASFLSSTSSKVDHVVTRAATSTALTGAPNPSVLGQPVTFTATVTVTAPGAGLPTGSVTFKDGTTTLGTELLDATGVATYTNSSLDVFGGGSDDAHPITAEYGGDGSFVGSTSETLNQVVNKATTTTALASSLNPSTYGNSVTFTATVSVQAPGATSMTGEDVTFRDGAATLGTGTLNASGIATVTTSLLSGGVHSVTAEYGGRPNITGSVSSGLAQTVNKASQSITFGTPGDKVYGAATFPVTATATSGLTVTFASMTPAVCTVSGNSVSLVANGSCMVRASQAGNSNYYSAANVERTFSVTCADSVVVNSTADSGYRTLRGAVANVCAGGTVSFDAALDNQTIALTSGQIAITKTVTIDGPGAEKLAVSGGGASRIFAGSEGIPITIDGLTLRNGYTSAYDGGGAIYAAGPLTITGSSFISNMVASAGDSDRGGGAVSFAGNNHYTLVIRGTSFLSNTAFYAGGALYMGNGTLDLDETTLSGNTAAGFGELGGALYCDDCDFTIDGTTFTGNQATHGGGIYLTATSWRMDNTITSSTLQENRADADSGLGGALYLGDNYRVVISDTAVLSNWAYSGGGAFAVAGTQFTFERGRLEGNTVTAQGGGIFNAGTLSVKKSTATANDAAGGGALYDVGSLSVSASSFFSNTAKNGGAITVDQENTNAAIMQSVFGGNSADCDGGAINAASLVTVDGSELYGNQAGLDCTQQALGGAIFVEDALALATSALHDNTSYAGGAIGVLGNTKSPSSVQIRGSALYSNSATMAGAIGIGGPSTTRIEQSAIYSNTATMVGGIGSAYGGATIEIVNSTLAGNRAVSTVSALLVSDSNVVEATAGYGPDTLRLSNVTIAGNGSTSPQSPGTFFAVAGLNMGYGGPTVAITNTIVAAGGDGEQACLFGMPDTPVAPPALASLDNDGTCGSNFTQSDTILLGPLGVYGQPVGDAGVDAGASFTLTVPVFPLLPGSAAI
;
A
#
# COMPACT_ATOMS: atom_id res chain seq x y z
N THR A 1 152.09 -17.32 -41.33
CA THR A 1 150.97 -17.26 -40.36
C THR A 1 149.67 -17.60 -41.08
N PRO A 2 148.57 -17.97 -40.38
CA PRO A 2 147.31 -18.33 -41.06
C PRO A 2 146.80 -17.17 -41.91
N GLU A 3 146.14 -17.50 -43.03
CA GLU A 3 145.79 -16.55 -44.10
C GLU A 3 144.68 -15.55 -43.70
N GLU A 4 143.86 -15.89 -42.68
CA GLU A 4 142.72 -15.07 -42.22
C GLU A 4 142.48 -15.11 -40.67
N SER A 5 141.78 -14.11 -40.12
CA SER A 5 141.31 -14.02 -38.72
C SER A 5 139.96 -13.29 -38.59
N VAL A 6 139.28 -13.32 -37.43
CA VAL A 6 138.08 -12.47 -37.17
C VAL A 6 138.42 -11.18 -36.41
N VAL A 7 137.55 -10.17 -36.47
CA VAL A 7 137.77 -8.91 -35.74
C VAL A 7 137.95 -9.15 -34.24
N GLY A 8 139.03 -8.60 -33.68
CA GLY A 8 139.44 -8.80 -32.28
C GLY A 8 140.28 -10.06 -32.01
N GLN A 9 140.53 -10.92 -33.01
CA GLN A 9 141.44 -12.08 -32.90
C GLN A 9 142.91 -11.70 -33.13
N ALA A 10 143.84 -12.23 -32.33
CA ALA A 10 145.28 -11.97 -32.46
C ALA A 10 145.96 -12.80 -33.57
N VAL A 11 146.88 -12.18 -34.32
CA VAL A 11 147.67 -12.78 -35.42
C VAL A 11 149.13 -12.32 -35.42
N ASP A 12 150.05 -13.19 -35.83
CA ASP A 12 151.51 -12.95 -35.90
C ASP A 12 151.99 -12.72 -37.35
N PHE A 13 153.06 -11.96 -37.55
CA PHE A 13 153.80 -11.80 -38.82
C PHE A 13 155.30 -11.96 -38.55
N VAL A 14 156.00 -12.79 -39.32
CA VAL A 14 157.41 -13.18 -39.07
C VAL A 14 158.25 -12.96 -40.33
N VAL A 15 159.47 -12.44 -40.18
CA VAL A 15 160.43 -12.22 -41.28
C VAL A 15 161.83 -12.68 -40.89
N THR A 16 162.55 -13.28 -41.84
CA THR A 16 163.96 -13.72 -41.70
C THR A 16 164.83 -13.00 -42.73
N VAL A 17 165.99 -12.52 -42.31
CA VAL A 17 166.99 -11.83 -43.16
C VAL A 17 168.26 -12.67 -43.21
N THR A 18 168.73 -13.00 -44.42
CA THR A 18 169.92 -13.84 -44.64
C THR A 18 170.88 -13.22 -45.64
N ASP A 19 172.19 -13.46 -45.49
CA ASP A 19 173.18 -13.14 -46.52
C ASP A 19 172.99 -14.02 -47.76
N LYS A 20 173.32 -13.48 -48.94
CA LYS A 20 173.15 -14.16 -50.22
C LYS A 20 174.20 -15.23 -50.45
N GLU A 21 175.45 -15.02 -50.04
CA GLU A 21 176.52 -16.03 -50.13
C GLU A 21 176.61 -16.90 -48.85
N GLN A 22 175.81 -16.57 -47.82
CA GLN A 22 175.53 -17.35 -46.60
C GLN A 22 176.71 -17.62 -45.67
N ASP A 23 177.79 -16.85 -45.77
CA ASP A 23 178.98 -17.04 -44.92
C ASP A 23 178.98 -16.17 -43.65
N ALA A 24 177.96 -15.31 -43.45
CA ALA A 24 177.73 -14.57 -42.20
C ALA A 24 176.23 -14.18 -41.98
N ILE A 25 175.80 -14.02 -40.72
CA ILE A 25 174.40 -13.67 -40.37
C ILE A 25 174.26 -12.14 -40.22
N PRO A 26 173.31 -11.50 -40.94
CA PRO A 26 173.03 -10.06 -40.81
C PRO A 26 172.49 -9.68 -39.42
N THR A 27 172.95 -8.54 -38.89
CA THR A 27 172.49 -7.98 -37.61
C THR A 27 171.72 -6.68 -37.83
N GLY A 28 170.89 -6.24 -36.88
CA GLY A 28 170.19 -4.94 -36.99
C GLY A 28 168.69 -5.05 -36.80
N VAL A 29 167.90 -4.19 -37.48
CA VAL A 29 166.45 -4.07 -37.28
C VAL A 29 165.66 -4.29 -38.57
N VAL A 30 164.47 -4.86 -38.42
CA VAL A 30 163.45 -4.97 -39.47
C VAL A 30 162.21 -4.18 -39.07
N THR A 31 161.70 -3.39 -40.01
CA THR A 31 160.47 -2.62 -39.85
C THR A 31 159.35 -3.29 -40.62
N PHE A 32 158.31 -3.74 -39.92
CA PHE A 32 157.05 -4.17 -40.50
C PHE A 32 156.21 -2.95 -40.86
N THR A 33 155.77 -2.90 -42.11
CA THR A 33 154.94 -1.82 -42.64
C THR A 33 153.71 -2.38 -43.32
N GLU A 34 152.64 -1.60 -43.31
CA GLU A 34 151.51 -1.78 -44.21
C GLU A 34 151.49 -0.61 -45.20
N GLY A 35 151.81 -0.90 -46.47
CA GLY A 35 152.12 0.16 -47.43
C GLY A 35 153.29 1.02 -46.97
N THR A 36 153.09 2.34 -46.83
CA THR A 36 154.08 3.29 -46.30
C THR A 36 154.00 3.49 -44.79
N ALA A 37 152.99 2.93 -44.10
CA ALA A 37 152.79 3.12 -42.67
C ALA A 37 153.60 2.09 -41.88
N THR A 38 154.45 2.56 -40.98
CA THR A 38 155.16 1.68 -40.05
C THR A 38 154.20 1.13 -39.01
N LEU A 39 154.04 -0.20 -38.98
CA LEU A 39 153.28 -0.90 -37.95
C LEU A 39 154.14 -1.09 -36.71
N VAL A 40 155.36 -1.63 -36.89
CA VAL A 40 156.32 -1.82 -35.81
C VAL A 40 157.74 -2.01 -36.35
N THR A 41 158.76 -1.56 -35.61
CA THR A 41 160.18 -1.94 -35.85
C THR A 41 160.64 -2.93 -34.78
N ARG A 42 161.32 -3.99 -35.20
CA ARG A 42 161.83 -5.08 -34.35
C ARG A 42 163.28 -5.36 -34.67
N THR A 43 164.10 -5.57 -33.65
CA THR A 43 165.48 -6.06 -33.81
C THR A 43 165.46 -7.51 -34.31
N LEU A 44 166.39 -7.84 -35.21
CA LEU A 44 166.67 -9.22 -35.57
C LEU A 44 167.27 -9.94 -34.37
N ASP A 45 166.85 -11.18 -34.15
CA ASP A 45 167.47 -12.07 -33.18
C ASP A 45 168.80 -12.65 -33.69
N ALA A 46 169.47 -13.48 -32.87
CA ALA A 46 170.76 -14.07 -33.21
C ALA A 46 170.72 -15.02 -34.44
N ALA A 47 169.52 -15.39 -34.92
CA ALA A 47 169.31 -16.17 -36.14
C ALA A 47 168.89 -15.32 -37.34
N GLY A 48 168.77 -13.99 -37.18
CA GLY A 48 168.34 -13.08 -38.23
C GLY A 48 166.82 -12.97 -38.40
N VAL A 49 166.00 -13.24 -37.38
CA VAL A 49 164.52 -13.25 -37.45
C VAL A 49 163.87 -12.13 -36.62
N ALA A 50 162.72 -11.61 -37.06
CA ALA A 50 161.85 -10.71 -36.29
C ALA A 50 160.35 -11.07 -36.43
N THR A 51 159.54 -10.81 -35.38
CA THR A 51 158.09 -11.13 -35.31
C THR A 51 157.22 -9.97 -34.79
N TYR A 52 156.00 -9.80 -35.32
CA TYR A 52 154.96 -8.83 -34.92
C TYR A 52 153.60 -9.50 -34.67
N THR A 53 153.06 -9.39 -33.46
CA THR A 53 151.71 -9.87 -33.08
C THR A 53 150.71 -8.72 -32.94
N THR A 54 149.49 -8.84 -33.48
CA THR A 54 148.40 -7.85 -33.34
C THR A 54 146.99 -8.46 -33.39
N SER A 55 146.04 -7.88 -32.66
CA SER A 55 144.58 -8.18 -32.76
C SER A 55 143.74 -6.96 -33.16
N SER A 56 144.40 -5.86 -33.50
CA SER A 56 143.76 -4.56 -33.77
C SER A 56 143.48 -4.32 -35.26
N LEU A 57 143.70 -5.32 -36.10
CA LEU A 57 143.39 -5.22 -37.53
C LEU A 57 141.87 -5.13 -37.68
N SER A 58 141.40 -4.10 -38.38
CA SER A 58 139.98 -3.94 -38.70
C SER A 58 139.53 -4.99 -39.72
N VAL A 59 138.22 -5.26 -39.81
CA VAL A 59 137.68 -6.11 -40.89
C VAL A 59 138.16 -5.59 -42.26
N GLY A 60 138.80 -6.43 -43.06
CA GLY A 60 139.45 -6.06 -44.33
C GLY A 60 140.75 -6.83 -44.61
N THR A 61 141.33 -6.64 -45.80
CA THR A 61 142.62 -7.25 -46.20
C THR A 61 143.78 -6.30 -45.89
N HIS A 62 144.78 -6.77 -45.16
CA HIS A 62 145.93 -6.00 -44.69
C HIS A 62 147.22 -6.50 -45.33
N GLY A 63 147.98 -5.62 -45.98
CA GLY A 63 149.14 -5.97 -46.80
C GLY A 63 150.48 -5.66 -46.15
N ILE A 64 151.08 -6.64 -45.49
CA ILE A 64 152.25 -6.48 -44.62
C ILE A 64 153.57 -6.76 -45.36
N THR A 65 154.49 -5.80 -45.36
CA THR A 65 155.88 -5.95 -45.82
C THR A 65 156.86 -5.75 -44.65
N ALA A 66 158.06 -6.30 -44.77
CA ALA A 66 159.10 -6.17 -43.76
C ALA A 66 160.41 -5.69 -44.41
N ALA A 67 160.93 -4.54 -43.98
CA ALA A 67 162.13 -3.92 -44.54
C ALA A 67 163.31 -3.96 -43.54
N TYR A 68 164.41 -4.57 -43.96
CA TYR A 68 165.68 -4.60 -43.23
C TYR A 68 166.58 -3.43 -43.65
N GLY A 69 167.07 -2.66 -42.68
CA GLY A 69 167.81 -1.42 -42.93
C GLY A 69 169.27 -1.57 -43.38
N GLY A 70 169.82 -2.79 -43.38
CA GLY A 70 171.25 -3.04 -43.54
C GLY A 70 172.05 -2.85 -42.24
N ASP A 71 173.32 -3.23 -42.27
CA ASP A 71 174.29 -2.97 -41.20
C ASP A 71 175.67 -2.58 -41.77
N ALA A 72 176.70 -2.55 -40.93
CA ALA A 72 178.06 -2.17 -41.34
C ALA A 72 178.64 -3.10 -42.44
N SER A 73 178.12 -4.32 -42.56
CA SER A 73 178.59 -5.36 -43.46
C SER A 73 177.59 -5.67 -44.58
N PHE A 74 176.28 -5.48 -44.37
CA PHE A 74 175.22 -5.86 -45.29
C PHE A 74 174.35 -4.68 -45.74
N LEU A 75 174.00 -4.65 -47.02
CA LEU A 75 173.05 -3.67 -47.55
C LEU A 75 171.61 -3.97 -47.10
N SER A 76 170.77 -2.93 -47.13
CA SER A 76 169.33 -3.04 -46.86
C SER A 76 168.59 -3.98 -47.82
N SER A 77 167.53 -4.62 -47.34
CA SER A 77 166.62 -5.44 -48.16
C SER A 77 165.16 -5.28 -47.73
N THR A 78 164.20 -5.70 -48.55
CA THR A 78 162.77 -5.66 -48.21
C THR A 78 162.09 -6.94 -48.67
N SER A 79 161.20 -7.49 -47.83
CA SER A 79 160.42 -8.69 -48.13
C SER A 79 159.37 -8.41 -49.21
N SER A 80 158.90 -9.47 -49.85
CA SER A 80 157.61 -9.42 -50.56
C SER A 80 156.47 -9.12 -49.57
N LYS A 81 155.38 -8.52 -50.08
CA LYS A 81 154.15 -8.27 -49.32
C LYS A 81 153.42 -9.59 -49.02
N VAL A 82 152.90 -9.73 -47.80
CA VAL A 82 151.97 -10.77 -47.37
C VAL A 82 150.61 -10.13 -47.08
N ASP A 83 149.55 -10.58 -47.74
CA ASP A 83 148.18 -10.14 -47.46
C ASP A 83 147.54 -11.03 -46.38
N HIS A 84 146.85 -10.42 -45.41
CA HIS A 84 146.12 -11.09 -44.31
C HIS A 84 144.69 -10.55 -44.19
N VAL A 85 143.68 -11.40 -44.17
CA VAL A 85 142.27 -10.96 -44.16
C VAL A 85 141.65 -11.03 -42.76
N VAL A 86 140.90 -10.01 -42.37
CA VAL A 86 140.08 -10.00 -41.14
C VAL A 86 138.59 -9.99 -41.48
N THR A 87 137.79 -10.92 -40.94
CA THR A 87 136.33 -11.04 -41.16
C THR A 87 135.49 -10.66 -39.93
N ARG A 88 134.17 -10.49 -40.08
CA ARG A 88 133.22 -10.15 -38.99
C ARG A 88 133.05 -11.31 -37.99
N ALA A 89 132.76 -10.99 -36.71
CA ALA A 89 132.50 -11.97 -35.64
C ALA A 89 131.00 -12.30 -35.50
N ALA A 90 130.65 -13.50 -35.03
CA ALA A 90 129.26 -13.92 -34.83
C ALA A 90 128.64 -13.38 -33.52
N THR A 91 127.30 -13.30 -33.43
CA THR A 91 126.56 -12.89 -32.22
C THR A 91 125.46 -13.89 -31.83
N SER A 92 124.91 -13.76 -30.61
CA SER A 92 123.76 -14.53 -30.09
C SER A 92 122.76 -13.59 -29.40
N THR A 93 121.45 -13.75 -29.65
CA THR A 93 120.35 -12.95 -29.08
C THR A 93 119.46 -13.79 -28.15
N ALA A 94 119.11 -13.30 -26.95
CA ALA A 94 118.17 -13.94 -26.02
C ALA A 94 116.95 -13.04 -25.77
N LEU A 95 115.74 -13.59 -25.60
CA LEU A 95 114.47 -12.85 -25.45
C LEU A 95 113.69 -13.29 -24.19
N THR A 96 113.13 -12.32 -23.46
CA THR A 96 112.20 -12.55 -22.33
C THR A 96 110.98 -11.63 -22.43
N GLY A 97 109.86 -11.97 -21.79
CA GLY A 97 108.66 -11.12 -21.77
C GLY A 97 107.80 -11.30 -20.53
N ALA A 98 107.25 -10.20 -20.00
CA ALA A 98 106.41 -10.19 -18.80
C ALA A 98 105.33 -9.08 -18.83
N PRO A 99 104.11 -9.33 -18.30
CA PRO A 99 103.63 -10.58 -17.72
C PRO A 99 103.22 -11.62 -18.79
N ASN A 100 103.44 -12.91 -18.50
CA ASN A 100 103.04 -14.02 -19.36
C ASN A 100 102.49 -15.18 -18.51
N PRO A 101 101.19 -15.51 -18.56
CA PRO A 101 100.13 -14.91 -19.38
C PRO A 101 99.78 -13.46 -19.02
N SER A 102 99.19 -12.73 -19.96
CA SER A 102 98.58 -11.39 -19.79
C SER A 102 97.06 -11.46 -19.95
N VAL A 103 96.33 -10.36 -19.76
CA VAL A 103 94.87 -10.22 -20.02
C VAL A 103 94.66 -9.20 -21.15
N LEU A 104 93.59 -9.31 -21.95
CA LEU A 104 93.28 -8.37 -23.03
C LEU A 104 93.40 -6.89 -22.58
N GLY A 105 94.28 -6.13 -23.24
CA GLY A 105 94.56 -4.73 -22.94
C GLY A 105 95.63 -4.49 -21.85
N GLN A 106 96.18 -5.55 -21.24
CA GLN A 106 97.28 -5.46 -20.28
C GLN A 106 98.62 -5.27 -21.01
N PRO A 107 99.44 -4.26 -20.66
CA PRO A 107 100.77 -4.07 -21.26
C PRO A 107 101.74 -5.21 -20.93
N VAL A 108 102.41 -5.75 -21.95
CA VAL A 108 103.48 -6.76 -21.88
C VAL A 108 104.79 -6.16 -22.39
N THR A 109 105.89 -6.33 -21.64
CA THR A 109 107.22 -5.84 -22.02
C THR A 109 108.14 -6.99 -22.40
N PHE A 110 108.74 -6.90 -23.59
CA PHE A 110 109.71 -7.83 -24.15
C PHE A 110 111.13 -7.25 -24.08
N THR A 111 112.13 -8.06 -23.73
CA THR A 111 113.53 -7.65 -23.55
C THR A 111 114.45 -8.59 -24.30
N ALA A 112 115.28 -8.04 -25.20
CA ALA A 112 116.25 -8.78 -26.01
C ALA A 112 117.70 -8.42 -25.64
N THR A 113 118.59 -9.40 -25.48
CA THR A 113 120.00 -9.21 -25.12
C THR A 113 120.91 -9.85 -26.16
N VAL A 114 121.86 -9.10 -26.73
CA VAL A 114 122.77 -9.52 -27.81
C VAL A 114 124.21 -9.61 -27.30
N THR A 115 124.90 -10.72 -27.55
CA THR A 115 126.29 -10.98 -27.11
C THR A 115 127.17 -11.50 -28.25
N VAL A 116 128.50 -11.27 -28.20
CA VAL A 116 129.47 -11.74 -29.22
C VAL A 116 129.96 -13.14 -28.91
N THR A 117 130.11 -13.98 -29.93
CA THR A 117 130.62 -15.35 -29.82
C THR A 117 132.14 -15.40 -30.04
N ALA A 118 132.89 -16.05 -29.14
CA ALA A 118 134.33 -16.26 -29.28
C ALA A 118 134.67 -17.08 -30.54
N PRO A 119 135.82 -16.86 -31.22
CA PRO A 119 136.98 -16.08 -30.79
C PRO A 119 136.90 -14.55 -31.03
N GLY A 120 135.78 -14.03 -31.55
CA GLY A 120 135.58 -12.59 -31.72
C GLY A 120 135.36 -11.85 -30.39
N ALA A 121 135.67 -10.55 -30.37
CA ALA A 121 135.50 -9.71 -29.18
C ALA A 121 135.05 -8.28 -29.54
N GLY A 122 134.29 -7.65 -28.64
CA GLY A 122 133.77 -6.28 -28.76
C GLY A 122 132.29 -6.20 -28.37
N LEU A 123 131.67 -5.03 -28.56
CA LEU A 123 130.27 -4.78 -28.22
C LEU A 123 129.42 -4.63 -29.51
N PRO A 124 128.36 -5.42 -29.71
CA PRO A 124 127.45 -5.25 -30.84
C PRO A 124 126.68 -3.93 -30.75
N THR A 125 126.53 -3.24 -31.87
CA THR A 125 125.76 -1.99 -31.99
C THR A 125 124.65 -2.13 -33.04
N GLY A 126 123.56 -1.38 -32.92
CA GLY A 126 122.48 -1.42 -33.91
C GLY A 126 121.13 -1.71 -33.27
N SER A 127 120.21 -2.31 -34.03
CA SER A 127 118.82 -2.49 -33.62
C SER A 127 118.39 -3.95 -33.53
N VAL A 128 117.45 -4.22 -32.61
CA VAL A 128 116.71 -5.46 -32.48
C VAL A 128 115.26 -5.25 -32.90
N THR A 129 114.75 -6.09 -33.79
CA THR A 129 113.35 -6.08 -34.22
C THR A 129 112.58 -7.17 -33.50
N PHE A 130 111.55 -6.79 -32.75
CA PHE A 130 110.60 -7.70 -32.09
C PHE A 130 109.46 -8.04 -33.05
N LYS A 131 109.18 -9.32 -33.22
CA LYS A 131 108.14 -9.83 -34.12
C LYS A 131 107.21 -10.78 -33.39
N ASP A 132 105.95 -10.80 -33.80
CA ASP A 132 104.96 -11.84 -33.50
C ASP A 132 104.76 -12.67 -34.77
N GLY A 133 105.36 -13.86 -34.80
CA GLY A 133 105.47 -14.68 -35.99
C GLY A 133 106.20 -13.94 -37.12
N THR A 134 105.43 -13.49 -38.12
CA THR A 134 105.98 -12.68 -39.25
C THR A 134 105.71 -11.18 -39.12
N THR A 135 104.83 -10.79 -38.20
CA THR A 135 104.41 -9.40 -38.02
C THR A 135 105.40 -8.67 -37.13
N THR A 136 105.91 -7.53 -37.60
CA THR A 136 106.78 -6.69 -36.77
C THR A 136 105.95 -5.94 -35.74
N LEU A 137 106.28 -6.11 -34.46
CA LEU A 137 105.67 -5.38 -33.36
C LEU A 137 106.35 -4.03 -33.14
N GLY A 138 107.69 -4.03 -33.18
CA GLY A 138 108.51 -2.83 -33.03
C GLY A 138 110.00 -3.11 -33.23
N THR A 139 110.79 -2.07 -33.44
CA THR A 139 112.25 -2.13 -33.59
C THR A 139 112.88 -1.16 -32.63
N GLU A 140 113.83 -1.63 -31.82
CA GLU A 140 114.45 -0.87 -30.74
C GLU A 140 115.98 -0.95 -30.86
N LEU A 141 116.68 0.08 -30.39
CA LEU A 141 118.15 0.12 -30.43
C LEU A 141 118.74 -0.66 -29.26
N LEU A 142 119.88 -1.31 -29.49
CA LEU A 142 120.72 -1.84 -28.42
C LEU A 142 121.29 -0.69 -27.60
N ASP A 143 121.20 -0.80 -26.28
CA ASP A 143 121.86 0.09 -25.35
C ASP A 143 123.37 -0.22 -25.22
N ALA A 144 124.08 0.55 -24.38
CA ALA A 144 125.51 0.39 -24.14
C ALA A 144 125.89 -0.96 -23.47
N THR A 145 124.92 -1.78 -23.09
CA THR A 145 125.10 -3.13 -22.52
C THR A 145 124.69 -4.24 -23.48
N GLY A 146 124.17 -3.90 -24.67
CA GLY A 146 123.69 -4.85 -25.66
C GLY A 146 122.25 -5.32 -25.42
N VAL A 147 121.39 -4.49 -24.81
CA VAL A 147 119.98 -4.82 -24.52
C VAL A 147 119.00 -3.88 -25.25
N ALA A 148 117.86 -4.41 -25.70
CA ALA A 148 116.73 -3.65 -26.25
C ALA A 148 115.40 -4.06 -25.58
N THR A 149 114.45 -3.14 -25.38
CA THR A 149 113.15 -3.42 -24.72
C THR A 149 111.95 -2.81 -25.47
N TYR A 150 110.85 -3.55 -25.60
CA TYR A 150 109.63 -3.14 -26.30
C TYR A 150 108.35 -3.52 -25.52
N THR A 151 107.43 -2.56 -25.32
CA THR A 151 106.16 -2.80 -24.60
C THR A 151 104.95 -2.76 -25.54
N ASN A 152 104.08 -3.78 -25.50
CA ASN A 152 102.85 -3.88 -26.28
C ASN A 152 101.63 -4.04 -25.38
N SER A 153 100.56 -3.28 -25.61
CA SER A 153 99.28 -3.37 -24.86
C SER A 153 98.08 -3.74 -25.74
N SER A 154 98.34 -4.07 -27.00
CA SER A 154 97.34 -4.31 -28.04
C SER A 154 97.30 -5.76 -28.52
N LEU A 155 98.07 -6.66 -27.89
CA LEU A 155 97.96 -8.09 -28.17
C LEU A 155 96.53 -8.55 -27.87
N ASP A 156 95.92 -9.20 -28.85
CA ASP A 156 94.58 -9.77 -28.74
C ASP A 156 94.64 -11.17 -28.13
N VAL A 157 93.49 -11.80 -27.94
CA VAL A 157 93.45 -13.21 -27.55
C VAL A 157 93.81 -14.03 -28.78
N PHE A 158 95.01 -14.61 -28.79
CA PHE A 158 95.52 -15.42 -29.89
C PHE A 158 94.79 -16.77 -29.97
N GLY A 159 94.18 -17.10 -31.12
CA GLY A 159 93.54 -18.40 -31.32
C GLY A 159 92.32 -18.67 -30.42
N GLY A 160 91.70 -19.84 -30.57
CA GLY A 160 90.45 -20.19 -29.90
C GLY A 160 90.62 -21.05 -28.63
N GLY A 161 91.84 -21.51 -28.35
CA GLY A 161 92.18 -22.41 -27.24
C GLY A 161 93.02 -21.75 -26.14
N SER A 162 93.04 -22.35 -24.94
CA SER A 162 93.79 -21.84 -23.78
C SER A 162 95.32 -22.01 -23.87
N ASP A 163 95.80 -22.75 -24.87
CA ASP A 163 97.23 -23.03 -25.11
C ASP A 163 97.78 -22.30 -26.35
N ASP A 164 96.95 -21.49 -27.01
CA ASP A 164 97.33 -20.67 -28.16
C ASP A 164 98.04 -19.40 -27.66
N ALA A 165 99.26 -19.16 -28.13
CA ALA A 165 100.11 -18.05 -27.68
C ALA A 165 100.75 -17.33 -28.87
N HIS A 166 100.95 -16.02 -28.77
CA HIS A 166 101.70 -15.23 -29.74
C HIS A 166 103.18 -15.68 -29.78
N PRO A 167 103.71 -16.15 -30.91
CA PRO A 167 105.11 -16.56 -31.02
C PRO A 167 106.06 -15.37 -31.23
N ILE A 168 106.62 -14.83 -30.14
CA ILE A 168 107.46 -13.63 -30.18
C ILE A 168 108.95 -13.95 -30.43
N THR A 169 109.60 -13.28 -31.36
CA THR A 169 111.05 -13.38 -31.63
C THR A 169 111.72 -12.01 -31.63
N ALA A 170 113.03 -11.98 -31.37
CA ALA A 170 113.87 -10.78 -31.43
C ALA A 170 115.03 -11.00 -32.40
N GLU A 171 115.11 -10.17 -33.44
CA GLU A 171 116.11 -10.27 -34.52
C GLU A 171 117.09 -9.09 -34.48
N TYR A 172 118.36 -9.39 -34.20
CA TYR A 172 119.47 -8.44 -34.33
C TYR A 172 120.08 -8.52 -35.73
N GLY A 173 120.09 -7.38 -36.45
CA GLY A 173 120.54 -7.31 -37.86
C GLY A 173 122.06 -7.38 -38.09
N GLY A 174 122.88 -7.28 -37.04
CA GLY A 174 124.32 -7.15 -37.14
C GLY A 174 124.80 -5.73 -37.50
N ASP A 175 126.11 -5.51 -37.45
CA ASP A 175 126.78 -4.24 -37.80
C ASP A 175 128.10 -4.47 -38.58
N GLY A 176 128.87 -3.41 -38.86
CA GLY A 176 130.13 -3.49 -39.62
C GLY A 176 131.17 -4.48 -39.08
N SER A 177 131.07 -4.87 -37.80
CA SER A 177 131.99 -5.78 -37.11
C SER A 177 131.36 -7.14 -36.74
N PHE A 178 130.04 -7.19 -36.59
CA PHE A 178 129.32 -8.34 -36.02
C PHE A 178 128.18 -8.83 -36.92
N VAL A 179 128.10 -10.13 -37.18
CA VAL A 179 127.00 -10.77 -37.91
C VAL A 179 125.73 -10.79 -37.05
N GLY A 180 124.56 -10.64 -37.67
CA GLY A 180 123.27 -10.67 -36.99
C GLY A 180 122.92 -12.02 -36.34
N SER A 181 121.94 -12.01 -35.43
CA SER A 181 121.43 -13.19 -34.74
C SER A 181 119.94 -13.06 -34.38
N THR A 182 119.27 -14.17 -34.10
CA THR A 182 117.84 -14.21 -33.78
C THR A 182 117.62 -15.00 -32.50
N SER A 183 116.71 -14.56 -31.64
CA SER A 183 116.33 -15.29 -30.43
C SER A 183 115.52 -16.55 -30.74
N GLU A 184 115.42 -17.45 -29.76
CA GLU A 184 114.35 -18.45 -29.74
C GLU A 184 112.97 -17.78 -29.59
N THR A 185 111.92 -18.50 -29.97
CA THR A 185 110.52 -18.04 -29.87
C THR A 185 110.02 -18.05 -28.43
N LEU A 186 109.49 -16.92 -27.97
CA LEU A 186 108.77 -16.75 -26.72
C LEU A 186 107.25 -16.80 -26.96
N ASN A 187 106.57 -17.80 -26.41
CA ASN A 187 105.12 -17.93 -26.50
C ASN A 187 104.41 -17.03 -25.47
N GLN A 188 103.80 -15.93 -25.89
CA GLN A 188 103.04 -15.00 -25.04
C GLN A 188 101.53 -15.30 -25.06
N VAL A 189 100.94 -15.63 -23.91
CA VAL A 189 99.50 -15.90 -23.78
C VAL A 189 98.72 -14.62 -23.39
N VAL A 190 97.51 -14.43 -23.93
CA VAL A 190 96.58 -13.34 -23.59
C VAL A 190 95.21 -13.91 -23.23
N ASN A 191 94.79 -13.76 -21.98
CA ASN A 191 93.50 -14.22 -21.45
C ASN A 191 92.36 -13.21 -21.72
N LYS A 192 91.11 -13.70 -21.78
CA LYS A 192 89.90 -12.84 -21.91
C LYS A 192 89.73 -11.93 -20.70
N ALA A 193 89.22 -10.72 -20.92
CA ALA A 193 88.84 -9.83 -19.83
C ALA A 193 87.45 -10.21 -19.27
N THR A 194 87.29 -10.17 -17.94
CA THR A 194 85.99 -10.39 -17.27
C THR A 194 85.29 -9.06 -17.00
N THR A 195 83.96 -9.09 -16.87
CA THR A 195 83.15 -7.91 -16.54
C THR A 195 82.39 -8.07 -15.24
N THR A 196 82.01 -6.96 -14.63
CA THR A 196 81.03 -6.90 -13.53
C THR A 196 79.88 -5.98 -13.94
N THR A 197 78.65 -6.35 -13.61
CA THR A 197 77.44 -5.55 -13.85
C THR A 197 76.80 -5.17 -12.52
N ALA A 198 76.59 -3.88 -12.29
CA ALA A 198 75.79 -3.35 -11.18
C ALA A 198 74.47 -2.80 -11.71
N LEU A 199 73.39 -2.93 -10.94
CA LEU A 199 72.05 -2.45 -11.32
C LEU A 199 71.49 -1.53 -10.24
N ALA A 200 70.96 -0.38 -10.66
CA ALA A 200 70.25 0.57 -9.81
C ALA A 200 68.86 0.88 -10.38
N SER A 201 67.93 1.27 -9.52
CA SER A 201 66.61 1.80 -9.89
C SER A 201 66.51 3.27 -9.50
N SER A 202 65.89 4.08 -10.36
CA SER A 202 65.65 5.49 -10.09
C SER A 202 64.60 5.75 -9.00
N LEU A 203 63.74 4.76 -8.70
CA LEU A 203 62.65 4.89 -7.74
C LEU A 203 62.24 3.52 -7.18
N ASN A 204 62.65 3.22 -5.94
CA ASN A 204 62.32 1.96 -5.27
C ASN A 204 62.14 2.17 -3.75
N PRO A 205 60.93 1.99 -3.17
CA PRO A 205 59.69 1.56 -3.83
C PRO A 205 59.11 2.60 -4.82
N SER A 206 58.44 2.13 -5.87
CA SER A 206 57.61 2.95 -6.77
C SER A 206 56.11 2.73 -6.51
N THR A 207 55.23 3.46 -7.21
CA THR A 207 53.78 3.23 -7.21
C THR A 207 53.35 2.83 -8.63
N TYR A 208 52.32 1.99 -8.77
CA TYR A 208 51.81 1.59 -10.09
C TYR A 208 51.52 2.80 -10.99
N GLY A 209 52.05 2.78 -12.21
CA GLY A 209 51.98 3.89 -13.16
C GLY A 209 53.14 4.88 -13.10
N ASN A 210 53.97 4.86 -12.05
CA ASN A 210 55.20 5.68 -12.02
C ASN A 210 56.22 5.15 -13.02
N SER A 211 56.88 6.05 -13.73
CA SER A 211 58.00 5.73 -14.60
C SER A 211 59.26 5.44 -13.77
N VAL A 212 59.79 4.22 -13.88
CA VAL A 212 61.02 3.78 -13.21
C VAL A 212 62.10 3.54 -14.27
N THR A 213 63.29 4.12 -14.08
CA THR A 213 64.45 3.88 -14.92
C THR A 213 65.43 2.97 -14.20
N PHE A 214 65.77 1.85 -14.83
CA PHE A 214 66.81 0.95 -14.37
C PHE A 214 68.11 1.29 -15.09
N THR A 215 69.19 1.42 -14.33
CA THR A 215 70.52 1.79 -14.82
C THR A 215 71.48 0.65 -14.52
N ALA A 216 72.01 0.04 -15.58
CA ALA A 216 73.06 -0.96 -15.49
C ALA A 216 74.41 -0.29 -15.73
N THR A 217 75.37 -0.54 -14.84
CA THR A 217 76.77 -0.11 -15.01
C THR A 217 77.63 -1.35 -15.18
N VAL A 218 78.23 -1.52 -16.36
CA VAL A 218 79.11 -2.63 -16.71
C VAL A 218 80.55 -2.12 -16.75
N SER A 219 81.45 -2.77 -16.00
CA SER A 219 82.87 -2.43 -15.96
C SER A 219 83.74 -3.64 -16.26
N VAL A 220 84.84 -3.45 -17.00
CA VAL A 220 85.88 -4.46 -17.19
C VAL A 220 86.71 -4.58 -15.91
N GLN A 221 86.95 -5.80 -15.45
CA GLN A 221 87.74 -6.06 -14.25
C GLN A 221 89.24 -5.92 -14.55
N ALA A 222 89.94 -5.13 -13.73
CA ALA A 222 91.40 -5.00 -13.79
C ALA A 222 92.08 -6.38 -13.60
N PRO A 223 93.18 -6.69 -14.31
CA PRO A 223 94.01 -5.78 -15.11
C PRO A 223 93.58 -5.58 -16.58
N GLY A 224 92.44 -6.14 -17.02
CA GLY A 224 91.95 -5.96 -18.39
C GLY A 224 91.52 -4.51 -18.66
N ALA A 225 91.78 -4.03 -19.89
CA ALA A 225 91.46 -2.65 -20.28
C ALA A 225 90.96 -2.59 -21.74
N THR A 226 89.64 -2.50 -21.92
CA THR A 226 89.02 -2.37 -23.25
C THR A 226 87.68 -1.63 -23.17
N SER A 227 87.26 -1.00 -24.26
CA SER A 227 85.97 -0.29 -24.35
C SER A 227 84.84 -1.25 -24.73
N MET A 228 83.69 -1.09 -24.07
CA MET A 228 82.44 -1.84 -24.30
C MET A 228 81.32 -0.92 -24.86
N THR A 229 81.69 0.25 -25.41
CA THR A 229 80.72 1.23 -25.91
C THR A 229 79.94 0.66 -27.09
N GLY A 230 78.62 0.88 -27.10
CA GLY A 230 77.72 0.44 -28.16
C GLY A 230 77.20 -0.99 -28.00
N GLU A 231 77.53 -1.69 -26.91
CA GLU A 231 77.07 -3.06 -26.67
C GLU A 231 75.78 -3.10 -25.84
N ASP A 232 74.96 -4.13 -26.02
CA ASP A 232 73.64 -4.22 -25.40
C ASP A 232 73.66 -4.88 -24.02
N VAL A 233 72.86 -4.33 -23.12
CA VAL A 233 72.48 -4.92 -21.83
C VAL A 233 70.98 -5.21 -21.85
N THR A 234 70.60 -6.45 -21.55
CA THR A 234 69.20 -6.85 -21.45
C THR A 234 68.72 -6.71 -20.01
N PHE A 235 67.64 -5.97 -19.79
CA PHE A 235 66.99 -5.86 -18.48
C PHE A 235 65.83 -6.84 -18.40
N ARG A 236 65.75 -7.62 -17.33
CA ARG A 236 64.73 -8.64 -17.12
C ARG A 236 64.05 -8.49 -15.77
N ASP A 237 62.79 -8.85 -15.68
CA ASP A 237 62.09 -9.16 -14.43
C ASP A 237 61.80 -10.66 -14.41
N GLY A 238 62.56 -11.42 -13.62
CA GLY A 238 62.60 -12.88 -13.74
C GLY A 238 62.94 -13.33 -15.17
N ALA A 239 62.02 -14.05 -15.82
CA ALA A 239 62.19 -14.50 -17.21
C ALA A 239 61.79 -13.45 -18.27
N ALA A 240 60.99 -12.44 -17.90
CA ALA A 240 60.42 -11.47 -18.83
C ALA A 240 61.41 -10.34 -19.14
N THR A 241 61.61 -10.03 -20.43
CA THR A 241 62.44 -8.89 -20.84
C THR A 241 61.68 -7.57 -20.68
N LEU A 242 62.23 -6.64 -19.91
CA LEU A 242 61.70 -5.27 -19.77
C LEU A 242 62.16 -4.37 -20.92
N GLY A 243 63.33 -4.65 -21.49
CA GLY A 243 63.89 -3.97 -22.65
C GLY A 243 65.41 -4.14 -22.72
N THR A 244 66.03 -3.54 -23.73
CA THR A 244 67.48 -3.50 -23.93
C THR A 244 67.97 -2.05 -23.86
N GLY A 245 69.16 -1.84 -23.30
CA GLY A 245 69.85 -0.56 -23.30
C GLY A 245 71.29 -0.74 -23.79
N THR A 246 71.79 0.22 -24.57
CA THR A 246 73.16 0.21 -25.09
C THR A 246 74.13 0.88 -24.11
N LEU A 247 75.30 0.29 -23.89
CA LEU A 247 76.37 0.86 -23.08
C LEU A 247 76.95 2.12 -23.72
N ASN A 248 76.98 3.22 -22.96
CA ASN A 248 77.71 4.43 -23.35
C ASN A 248 79.22 4.32 -23.03
N ALA A 249 79.98 5.39 -23.31
CA ALA A 249 81.42 5.44 -23.06
C ALA A 249 81.83 5.25 -21.58
N SER A 250 80.89 5.41 -20.65
CA SER A 250 81.10 5.17 -19.21
C SER A 250 80.64 3.77 -18.77
N GLY A 251 80.24 2.90 -19.70
CA GLY A 251 79.74 1.57 -19.39
C GLY A 251 78.33 1.58 -18.80
N ILE A 252 77.51 2.59 -19.10
CA ILE A 252 76.15 2.72 -18.56
C ILE A 252 75.11 2.43 -19.64
N ALA A 253 74.15 1.56 -19.33
CA ALA A 253 72.95 1.30 -20.12
C ALA A 253 71.69 1.56 -19.26
N THR A 254 70.59 2.00 -19.86
CA THR A 254 69.34 2.28 -19.13
C THR A 254 68.10 1.76 -19.85
N VAL A 255 67.08 1.36 -19.10
CA VAL A 255 65.71 1.12 -19.60
C VAL A 255 64.70 1.81 -18.69
N THR A 256 63.62 2.35 -19.27
CA THR A 256 62.55 3.01 -18.51
C THR A 256 61.22 2.28 -18.73
N THR A 257 60.47 1.99 -17.66
CA THR A 257 59.14 1.36 -17.73
C THR A 257 58.20 1.91 -16.65
N SER A 258 56.91 1.99 -16.95
CA SER A 258 55.83 2.34 -16.01
C SER A 258 54.80 1.22 -15.83
N LEU A 259 55.07 0.05 -16.41
CA LEU A 259 54.10 -1.04 -16.58
C LEU A 259 54.26 -2.19 -15.57
N LEU A 260 55.21 -2.07 -14.64
CA LEU A 260 55.36 -3.06 -13.57
C LEU A 260 54.10 -3.06 -12.69
N SER A 261 53.51 -4.24 -12.51
CA SER A 261 52.32 -4.44 -11.66
C SER A 261 52.62 -4.17 -10.19
N GLY A 262 51.59 -4.04 -9.35
CA GLY A 262 51.78 -3.97 -7.90
C GLY A 262 52.39 -5.27 -7.35
N GLY A 263 53.44 -5.17 -6.54
CA GLY A 263 54.17 -6.31 -6.00
C GLY A 263 55.69 -6.11 -5.92
N VAL A 264 56.42 -7.17 -5.59
CA VAL A 264 57.89 -7.18 -5.61
C VAL A 264 58.36 -7.89 -6.88
N HIS A 265 59.16 -7.20 -7.67
CA HIS A 265 59.75 -7.63 -8.93
C HIS A 265 61.24 -7.87 -8.73
N SER A 266 61.81 -8.90 -9.37
CA SER A 266 63.22 -9.25 -9.24
C SER A 266 63.95 -8.90 -10.53
N VAL A 267 64.44 -7.67 -10.60
CA VAL A 267 65.01 -7.11 -11.83
C VAL A 267 66.51 -7.42 -11.94
N THR A 268 66.95 -7.91 -13.08
CA THR A 268 68.37 -8.15 -13.39
C THR A 268 68.76 -7.44 -14.67
N ALA A 269 70.05 -7.10 -14.78
CA ALA A 269 70.67 -6.61 -16.00
C ALA A 269 71.76 -7.59 -16.44
N GLU A 270 71.69 -8.01 -17.70
CA GLU A 270 72.52 -9.06 -18.29
C GLU A 270 73.28 -8.50 -19.49
N TYR A 271 74.61 -8.48 -19.38
CA TYR A 271 75.53 -8.19 -20.46
C TYR A 271 76.09 -9.50 -21.00
N GLY A 272 75.77 -9.83 -22.26
CA GLY A 272 76.08 -11.13 -22.87
C GLY A 272 77.56 -11.37 -23.20
N GLY A 273 78.40 -10.34 -23.13
CA GLY A 273 79.81 -10.41 -23.52
C GLY A 273 80.01 -10.48 -25.04
N ARG A 274 81.28 -10.67 -25.43
CA ARG A 274 81.72 -10.86 -26.82
C ARG A 274 82.94 -11.79 -26.86
N PRO A 275 83.43 -12.27 -28.01
CA PRO A 275 84.45 -13.33 -28.08
C PRO A 275 85.66 -13.17 -27.12
N ASN A 276 86.14 -11.94 -26.89
CA ASN A 276 87.30 -11.64 -26.04
C ASN A 276 86.95 -11.01 -24.67
N ILE A 277 85.66 -10.86 -24.34
CA ILE A 277 85.17 -10.32 -23.07
C ILE A 277 84.08 -11.24 -22.53
N THR A 278 84.27 -11.78 -21.33
CA THR A 278 83.24 -12.59 -20.66
C THR A 278 82.11 -11.69 -20.15
N GLY A 279 80.86 -12.04 -20.48
CA GLY A 279 79.67 -11.35 -20.02
C GLY A 279 79.47 -11.42 -18.50
N SER A 280 78.52 -10.62 -17.99
CA SER A 280 78.17 -10.61 -16.57
C SER A 280 76.69 -10.30 -16.35
N VAL A 281 76.17 -10.71 -15.20
CA VAL A 281 74.78 -10.45 -14.77
C VAL A 281 74.83 -9.74 -13.43
N SER A 282 73.97 -8.74 -13.23
CA SER A 282 73.81 -8.10 -11.93
C SER A 282 73.19 -9.05 -10.91
N SER A 283 73.34 -8.75 -9.63
CA SER A 283 72.45 -9.34 -8.63
C SER A 283 70.99 -8.91 -8.89
N GLY A 284 70.04 -9.73 -8.42
CA GLY A 284 68.61 -9.40 -8.50
C GLY A 284 68.28 -8.18 -7.63
N LEU A 285 67.83 -7.10 -8.27
CA LEU A 285 67.30 -5.92 -7.61
C LEU A 285 65.82 -6.14 -7.30
N ALA A 286 65.46 -6.20 -6.02
CA ALA A 286 64.07 -6.27 -5.59
C ALA A 286 63.37 -4.91 -5.77
N GLN A 287 62.72 -4.69 -6.90
CA GLN A 287 61.88 -3.52 -7.15
C GLN A 287 60.51 -3.71 -6.51
N THR A 288 60.18 -2.91 -5.50
CA THR A 288 58.84 -2.91 -4.91
C THR A 288 57.95 -1.88 -5.59
N VAL A 289 56.76 -2.28 -6.02
CA VAL A 289 55.73 -1.42 -6.61
C VAL A 289 54.50 -1.44 -5.71
N ASN A 290 54.26 -0.32 -5.02
CA ASN A 290 53.06 -0.10 -4.22
C ASN A 290 51.84 0.10 -5.12
N LYS A 291 50.66 -0.30 -4.63
CA LYS A 291 49.40 -0.03 -5.34
C LYS A 291 49.13 1.48 -5.42
N ALA A 292 48.49 1.92 -6.50
CA ALA A 292 48.02 3.29 -6.63
C ALA A 292 46.70 3.49 -5.85
N SER A 293 46.50 4.69 -5.32
CA SER A 293 45.20 5.11 -4.79
C SER A 293 44.24 5.42 -5.94
N GLN A 294 42.94 5.34 -5.66
CA GLN A 294 41.89 5.67 -6.63
C GLN A 294 40.68 6.26 -5.91
N SER A 295 39.84 6.99 -6.64
CA SER A 295 38.61 7.59 -6.15
C SER A 295 37.43 7.27 -7.07
N ILE A 296 36.21 7.37 -6.51
CA ILE A 296 34.95 7.21 -7.23
C ILE A 296 34.34 8.60 -7.48
N THR A 297 33.91 8.87 -8.70
CA THR A 297 33.02 9.99 -9.04
C THR A 297 31.60 9.44 -9.22
N PHE A 298 30.71 9.78 -8.29
CA PHE A 298 29.30 9.39 -8.33
C PHE A 298 28.42 10.64 -8.23
N GLY A 299 27.66 10.93 -9.29
CA GLY A 299 26.73 12.05 -9.34
C GLY A 299 25.50 11.80 -8.46
N THR A 300 24.94 12.87 -7.87
CA THR A 300 23.72 12.77 -7.08
C THR A 300 22.53 12.48 -7.99
N PRO A 301 21.78 11.37 -7.81
CA PRO A 301 20.51 11.18 -8.50
C PRO A 301 19.55 12.32 -8.14
N GLY A 302 18.83 12.87 -9.11
CA GLY A 302 17.79 13.86 -8.80
C GLY A 302 16.63 13.24 -8.03
N ASP A 303 15.95 14.05 -7.21
CA ASP A 303 14.78 13.64 -6.45
C ASP A 303 13.71 12.98 -7.36
N LYS A 304 12.99 12.02 -6.79
CA LYS A 304 11.97 11.22 -7.48
C LYS A 304 10.63 11.37 -6.79
N VAL A 305 9.57 11.06 -7.53
CA VAL A 305 8.21 10.94 -7.02
C VAL A 305 7.88 9.45 -6.93
N TYR A 306 7.20 9.02 -5.87
CA TYR A 306 6.73 7.65 -5.74
C TYR A 306 5.90 7.24 -6.97
N GLY A 307 6.08 6.03 -7.47
CA GLY A 307 5.45 5.60 -8.72
C GLY A 307 6.31 5.81 -9.97
N ALA A 308 7.45 6.53 -9.90
CA ALA A 308 8.36 6.65 -11.04
C ALA A 308 8.89 5.28 -11.51
N ALA A 309 9.15 5.16 -12.81
CA ALA A 309 9.76 3.97 -13.38
C ALA A 309 11.19 3.77 -12.85
N THR A 310 11.64 2.53 -12.84
CA THR A 310 13.04 2.16 -12.54
C THR A 310 14.01 2.96 -13.42
N PHE A 311 15.11 3.44 -12.83
CA PHE A 311 16.07 4.30 -13.53
C PHE A 311 17.53 3.91 -13.24
N PRO A 312 18.46 4.15 -14.18
CA PRO A 312 19.87 3.78 -13.98
C PRO A 312 20.63 4.84 -13.17
N VAL A 313 21.70 4.41 -12.49
CA VAL A 313 22.74 5.25 -11.90
C VAL A 313 24.10 4.97 -12.53
N THR A 314 24.98 5.97 -12.57
CA THR A 314 26.31 5.87 -13.18
C THR A 314 27.38 6.47 -12.27
N ALA A 315 28.50 5.78 -12.15
CA ALA A 315 29.69 6.22 -11.41
C ALA A 315 30.95 5.71 -12.11
N THR A 316 32.05 6.44 -11.98
CA THR A 316 33.34 6.09 -12.57
C THR A 316 34.43 6.03 -11.50
N ALA A 317 35.38 5.11 -11.64
CA ALA A 317 36.59 5.06 -10.81
C ALA A 317 37.79 5.61 -11.59
N THR A 318 38.71 6.32 -10.96
CA THR A 318 39.91 6.89 -11.63
C THR A 318 40.86 5.82 -12.19
N SER A 319 40.73 4.56 -11.75
CA SER A 319 41.45 3.40 -12.28
C SER A 319 40.84 2.81 -13.57
N GLY A 320 39.62 3.22 -13.94
CA GLY A 320 38.84 2.58 -15.00
C GLY A 320 38.18 1.25 -14.61
N LEU A 321 38.35 0.78 -13.36
CA LEU A 321 37.69 -0.43 -12.88
C LEU A 321 36.18 -0.23 -12.72
N THR A 322 35.40 -1.29 -12.96
CA THR A 322 33.94 -1.28 -12.82
C THR A 322 33.52 -0.97 -11.37
N VAL A 323 32.57 -0.05 -11.23
CA VAL A 323 31.94 0.33 -9.96
C VAL A 323 30.68 -0.51 -9.74
N THR A 324 30.46 -0.98 -8.51
CA THR A 324 29.24 -1.68 -8.11
C THR A 324 28.34 -0.79 -7.26
N PHE A 325 27.03 -1.05 -7.29
CA PHE A 325 26.03 -0.26 -6.56
C PHE A 325 25.25 -1.12 -5.58
N ALA A 326 24.89 -0.54 -4.44
CA ALA A 326 24.00 -1.14 -3.45
C ALA A 326 23.07 -0.08 -2.84
N SER A 327 21.83 -0.46 -2.53
CA SER A 327 20.97 0.37 -1.70
C SER A 327 21.38 0.23 -0.23
N MET A 328 21.49 1.35 0.46
CA MET A 328 21.65 1.40 1.92
C MET A 328 20.30 1.56 2.62
N THR A 329 19.23 1.82 1.87
CA THR A 329 17.86 2.00 2.35
C THR A 329 16.89 1.12 1.55
N PRO A 330 17.00 -0.22 1.65
CA PRO A 330 16.21 -1.16 0.84
C PRO A 330 14.70 -1.02 1.02
N ALA A 331 14.24 -0.48 2.17
CA ALA A 331 12.83 -0.18 2.42
C ALA A 331 12.28 0.99 1.59
N VAL A 332 13.16 1.88 1.08
CA VAL A 332 12.78 3.05 0.25
C VAL A 332 13.09 2.79 -1.22
N CYS A 333 14.21 2.13 -1.52
CA CYS A 333 14.63 1.83 -2.88
C CYS A 333 15.53 0.58 -2.92
N THR A 334 15.43 -0.22 -3.98
CA THR A 334 16.30 -1.38 -4.22
C THR A 334 17.22 -1.11 -5.40
N VAL A 335 18.35 -1.82 -5.44
CA VAL A 335 19.32 -1.73 -6.54
C VAL A 335 19.59 -3.14 -7.09
N SER A 336 19.46 -3.28 -8.42
CA SER A 336 19.87 -4.48 -9.15
C SER A 336 20.79 -4.08 -10.30
N GLY A 337 22.04 -4.53 -10.28
CA GLY A 337 23.08 -4.03 -11.18
C GLY A 337 23.33 -2.55 -10.97
N ASN A 338 22.98 -1.72 -11.96
CA ASN A 338 23.02 -0.25 -11.89
C ASN A 338 21.62 0.39 -11.91
N SER A 339 20.58 -0.40 -11.71
CA SER A 339 19.19 0.02 -11.84
C SER A 339 18.56 0.20 -10.46
N VAL A 340 17.96 1.37 -10.20
CA VAL A 340 17.30 1.73 -8.94
C VAL A 340 15.79 1.64 -9.11
N SER A 341 15.13 0.83 -8.28
CA SER A 341 13.67 0.73 -8.20
C SER A 341 13.17 1.33 -6.89
N LEU A 342 12.09 2.09 -6.94
CA LEU A 342 11.47 2.70 -5.76
C LEU A 342 10.58 1.68 -5.04
N VAL A 343 10.49 1.81 -3.71
CA VAL A 343 9.70 0.94 -2.82
C VAL A 343 8.76 1.75 -1.93
N ALA A 344 9.22 2.89 -1.42
CA ALA A 344 8.46 3.84 -0.60
C ALA A 344 8.94 5.29 -0.81
N ASN A 345 8.17 6.27 -0.33
CA ASN A 345 8.63 7.64 -0.18
C ASN A 345 9.58 7.75 1.04
N GLY A 346 10.43 8.77 1.04
CA GLY A 346 11.48 8.96 2.04
C GLY A 346 12.87 9.15 1.42
N SER A 347 13.90 8.94 2.23
CA SER A 347 15.30 9.15 1.82
C SER A 347 15.89 7.88 1.22
N CYS A 348 16.22 7.91 -0.08
CA CYS A 348 16.90 6.79 -0.75
C CYS A 348 18.40 7.05 -0.79
N MET A 349 19.19 6.15 -0.19
CA MET A 349 20.64 6.21 -0.17
C MET A 349 21.24 5.05 -0.98
N VAL A 350 22.03 5.40 -2.00
CA VAL A 350 22.75 4.45 -2.86
C VAL A 350 24.25 4.61 -2.63
N ARG A 351 24.95 3.49 -2.44
CA ARG A 351 26.40 3.41 -2.31
C ARG A 351 27.03 2.94 -3.61
N ALA A 352 28.07 3.63 -4.06
CA ALA A 352 28.98 3.21 -5.10
C ALA A 352 30.30 2.69 -4.48
N SER A 353 30.75 1.50 -4.90
CA SER A 353 31.92 0.80 -4.34
C SER A 353 32.86 0.29 -5.42
N GLN A 354 34.17 0.30 -5.12
CA GLN A 354 35.21 -0.27 -5.98
C GLN A 354 36.31 -0.91 -5.10
N ALA A 355 36.49 -2.23 -5.22
CA ALA A 355 37.31 -3.05 -4.30
C ALA A 355 38.83 -3.03 -4.53
N GLY A 356 39.30 -2.39 -5.60
CA GLY A 356 40.69 -2.42 -6.06
C GLY A 356 40.99 -3.64 -6.93
N ASN A 357 42.29 -3.83 -7.18
CA ASN A 357 42.85 -5.04 -7.79
C ASN A 357 44.32 -5.19 -7.36
N SER A 358 45.17 -5.89 -8.12
CA SER A 358 46.61 -6.00 -7.85
C SER A 358 47.35 -4.67 -7.93
N ASN A 359 46.85 -3.71 -8.71
CA ASN A 359 47.52 -2.44 -9.02
C ASN A 359 46.93 -1.23 -8.27
N TYR A 360 45.67 -1.31 -7.82
CA TYR A 360 44.98 -0.24 -7.10
C TYR A 360 44.43 -0.70 -5.75
N TYR A 361 44.51 0.15 -4.72
CA TYR A 361 43.81 -0.04 -3.44
C TYR A 361 42.29 0.14 -3.63
N SER A 362 41.45 -0.41 -2.76
CA SER A 362 40.00 -0.12 -2.80
C SER A 362 39.74 1.38 -2.69
N ALA A 363 38.86 1.92 -3.52
CA ALA A 363 38.43 3.32 -3.40
C ALA A 363 37.55 3.49 -2.16
N ALA A 364 37.55 4.68 -1.55
CA ALA A 364 36.57 5.01 -0.52
C ALA A 364 35.15 4.96 -1.13
N ASN A 365 34.21 4.34 -0.41
CA ASN A 365 32.81 4.29 -0.84
C ASN A 365 32.24 5.71 -0.95
N VAL A 366 31.46 5.96 -2.01
CA VAL A 366 30.74 7.23 -2.18
C VAL A 366 29.26 6.96 -2.10
N GLU A 367 28.60 7.60 -1.15
CA GLU A 367 27.15 7.50 -0.94
C GLU A 367 26.45 8.74 -1.49
N ARG A 368 25.30 8.52 -2.12
CA ARG A 368 24.42 9.58 -2.60
C ARG A 368 23.01 9.34 -2.10
N THR A 369 22.45 10.40 -1.56
CA THR A 369 21.11 10.43 -1.01
C THR A 369 20.26 11.38 -1.84
N PHE A 370 19.06 10.94 -2.17
CA PHE A 370 18.05 11.76 -2.83
C PHE A 370 16.67 11.48 -2.22
N SER A 371 15.76 12.43 -2.36
CA SER A 371 14.41 12.33 -1.80
C SER A 371 13.47 11.62 -2.77
N VAL A 372 12.69 10.69 -2.24
CA VAL A 372 11.51 10.14 -2.89
C VAL A 372 10.29 10.80 -2.24
N THR A 373 9.63 11.69 -2.97
CA THR A 373 8.44 12.40 -2.50
C THR A 373 7.19 11.53 -2.68
N CYS A 374 6.12 11.85 -1.93
CA CYS A 374 4.81 11.26 -2.18
C CYS A 374 4.30 11.65 -3.58
N ALA A 375 3.31 10.91 -4.09
CA ALA A 375 2.64 11.23 -5.34
C ALA A 375 1.19 11.67 -5.07
N ASP A 376 0.69 12.64 -5.84
CA ASP A 376 -0.72 13.07 -5.76
C ASP A 376 -1.69 11.97 -6.22
N SER A 377 -1.21 11.06 -7.10
CA SER A 377 -1.95 9.89 -7.53
C SER A 377 -1.06 8.65 -7.56
N VAL A 378 -1.56 7.53 -7.04
CA VAL A 378 -0.87 6.23 -7.05
C VAL A 378 -1.80 5.15 -7.59
N VAL A 379 -1.36 4.46 -8.63
CA VAL A 379 -2.09 3.32 -9.21
C VAL A 379 -1.61 2.01 -8.58
N VAL A 380 -2.52 1.28 -7.94
CA VAL A 380 -2.35 -0.08 -7.43
C VAL A 380 -2.39 -1.05 -8.60
N ASN A 381 -1.39 -1.92 -8.72
CA ASN A 381 -1.28 -2.87 -9.84
C ASN A 381 -0.99 -4.31 -9.38
N SER A 382 -1.18 -4.60 -8.10
CA SER A 382 -0.91 -5.89 -7.50
C SER A 382 -1.95 -6.24 -6.45
N THR A 383 -2.36 -7.51 -6.42
CA THR A 383 -3.21 -8.07 -5.36
C THR A 383 -2.44 -8.51 -4.12
N ALA A 384 -1.10 -8.41 -4.14
CA ALA A 384 -0.30 -8.68 -2.95
C ALA A 384 -0.65 -7.68 -1.84
N ASP A 385 -0.62 -8.13 -0.59
CA ASP A 385 -0.98 -7.30 0.56
C ASP A 385 0.07 -6.20 0.85
N SER A 386 1.35 -6.46 0.61
CA SER A 386 2.44 -5.52 0.89
C SER A 386 3.46 -5.46 -0.25
N GLY A 387 4.14 -4.33 -0.34
CA GLY A 387 5.15 -4.07 -1.37
C GLY A 387 4.86 -2.81 -2.19
N TYR A 388 5.65 -2.64 -3.24
CA TYR A 388 5.52 -1.50 -4.15
C TYR A 388 4.21 -1.59 -4.95
N ARG A 389 3.44 -0.50 -4.97
CA ARG A 389 2.15 -0.40 -5.69
C ARG A 389 1.11 -1.48 -5.35
N THR A 390 1.18 -2.04 -4.13
CA THR A 390 0.03 -2.71 -3.51
C THR A 390 -0.92 -1.67 -2.91
N LEU A 391 -2.16 -2.05 -2.56
CA LEU A 391 -3.09 -1.12 -1.91
C LEU A 391 -2.49 -0.49 -0.64
N ARG A 392 -1.92 -1.32 0.25
CA ARG A 392 -1.23 -0.88 1.46
C ARG A 392 -0.06 0.06 1.16
N GLY A 393 0.77 -0.30 0.18
CA GLY A 393 1.88 0.53 -0.27
C GLY A 393 1.40 1.88 -0.84
N ALA A 394 0.35 1.87 -1.64
CA ALA A 394 -0.20 3.07 -2.25
C ALA A 394 -0.76 4.05 -1.23
N VAL A 395 -1.60 3.57 -0.31
CA VAL A 395 -2.15 4.36 0.80
C VAL A 395 -1.05 4.94 1.68
N ALA A 396 0.01 4.17 1.97
CA ALA A 396 1.13 4.66 2.76
C ALA A 396 1.93 5.78 2.06
N ASN A 397 2.02 5.77 0.73
CA ASN A 397 2.95 6.62 -0.03
C ASN A 397 2.30 7.75 -0.84
N VAL A 398 0.98 7.76 -0.99
CA VAL A 398 0.22 8.87 -1.62
C VAL A 398 0.34 10.15 -0.79
N CYS A 399 0.30 11.34 -1.42
CA CYS A 399 0.28 12.60 -0.69
C CYS A 399 -1.02 12.75 0.11
N ALA A 400 -1.01 13.57 1.17
CA ALA A 400 -2.24 13.91 1.89
C ALA A 400 -3.19 14.63 0.92
N GLY A 401 -4.44 14.16 0.83
CA GLY A 401 -5.43 14.61 -0.15
C GLY A 401 -5.30 13.98 -1.54
N GLY A 402 -4.30 13.11 -1.75
CA GLY A 402 -4.10 12.42 -3.02
C GLY A 402 -5.05 11.23 -3.23
N THR A 403 -4.98 10.66 -4.42
CA THR A 403 -5.88 9.58 -4.88
C THR A 403 -5.14 8.26 -5.09
N VAL A 404 -5.68 7.18 -4.56
CA VAL A 404 -5.25 5.81 -4.84
C VAL A 404 -6.27 5.21 -5.80
N SER A 405 -5.83 4.83 -7.00
CA SER A 405 -6.67 4.17 -8.02
C SER A 405 -6.12 2.78 -8.36
N PHE A 406 -6.82 2.03 -9.21
CA PHE A 406 -6.47 0.64 -9.52
C PHE A 406 -6.26 0.44 -11.02
N ASP A 407 -5.25 -0.37 -11.36
CA ASP A 407 -4.98 -0.81 -12.73
C ASP A 407 -6.09 -1.75 -13.20
N ALA A 408 -6.54 -1.60 -14.44
CA ALA A 408 -7.59 -2.42 -15.04
C ALA A 408 -7.26 -3.93 -15.05
N ALA A 409 -5.98 -4.30 -14.96
CA ALA A 409 -5.57 -5.70 -14.78
C ALA A 409 -6.11 -6.33 -13.48
N LEU A 410 -6.53 -5.52 -12.50
CA LEU A 410 -7.11 -5.98 -11.24
C LEU A 410 -8.64 -6.19 -11.31
N ASP A 411 -9.28 -5.92 -12.44
CA ASP A 411 -10.71 -6.18 -12.62
C ASP A 411 -11.05 -7.66 -12.35
N ASN A 412 -12.15 -7.87 -11.63
CA ASN A 412 -12.66 -9.14 -11.11
C ASN A 412 -11.71 -9.89 -10.15
N GLN A 413 -10.76 -9.19 -9.54
CA GLN A 413 -9.85 -9.78 -8.56
C GLN A 413 -10.24 -9.46 -7.11
N THR A 414 -9.50 -10.05 -6.17
CA THR A 414 -9.61 -9.74 -4.74
C THR A 414 -8.24 -9.47 -4.15
N ILE A 415 -8.10 -8.33 -3.50
CA ILE A 415 -6.94 -7.99 -2.68
C ILE A 415 -7.20 -8.56 -1.28
N ALA A 416 -6.47 -9.62 -0.92
CA ALA A 416 -6.60 -10.25 0.40
C ALA A 416 -5.58 -9.64 1.37
N LEU A 417 -6.07 -9.11 2.50
CA LEU A 417 -5.20 -8.58 3.55
C LEU A 417 -4.74 -9.72 4.47
N THR A 418 -3.43 -9.88 4.61
CA THR A 418 -2.80 -10.93 5.44
C THR A 418 -1.91 -10.37 6.53
N SER A 419 -1.56 -9.09 6.47
CA SER A 419 -0.67 -8.35 7.38
C SER A 419 -1.45 -7.37 8.28
N GLY A 420 -2.74 -7.62 8.50
CA GLY A 420 -3.61 -6.78 9.33
C GLY A 420 -4.24 -5.61 8.57
N GLN A 421 -4.82 -4.67 9.32
CA GLN A 421 -5.58 -3.55 8.75
C GLN A 421 -4.70 -2.52 8.07
N ILE A 422 -5.27 -1.74 7.15
CA ILE A 422 -4.61 -0.60 6.51
C ILE A 422 -4.94 0.65 7.33
N ALA A 423 -3.93 1.22 7.98
CA ALA A 423 -4.07 2.46 8.73
C ALA A 423 -4.14 3.67 7.78
N ILE A 424 -5.17 4.49 7.94
CA ILE A 424 -5.35 5.76 7.23
C ILE A 424 -5.02 6.89 8.19
N THR A 425 -3.82 7.46 8.02
CA THR A 425 -3.25 8.49 8.91
C THR A 425 -3.23 9.88 8.28
N LYS A 426 -3.74 9.99 7.05
CA LYS A 426 -3.80 11.22 6.26
C LYS A 426 -5.00 11.17 5.33
N THR A 427 -5.48 12.34 4.93
CA THR A 427 -6.60 12.45 3.98
C THR A 427 -6.26 11.68 2.71
N VAL A 428 -7.18 10.85 2.23
CA VAL A 428 -6.98 10.06 1.01
C VAL A 428 -8.31 9.76 0.34
N THR A 429 -8.29 9.75 -0.99
CA THR A 429 -9.36 9.18 -1.82
C THR A 429 -8.92 7.82 -2.32
N ILE A 430 -9.72 6.79 -2.08
CA ILE A 430 -9.53 5.43 -2.63
C ILE A 430 -10.60 5.24 -3.70
N ASP A 431 -10.19 5.39 -4.96
CA ASP A 431 -11.03 5.42 -6.15
C ASP A 431 -11.01 4.04 -6.83
N GLY A 432 -12.02 3.23 -6.54
CA GLY A 432 -12.20 1.89 -7.04
C GLY A 432 -12.77 1.85 -8.46
N PRO A 433 -12.55 0.75 -9.22
CA PRO A 433 -13.02 0.62 -10.60
C PRO A 433 -14.53 0.34 -10.73
N GLY A 434 -15.25 0.16 -9.62
CA GLY A 434 -16.64 -0.28 -9.51
C GLY A 434 -16.78 -1.44 -8.52
N ALA A 435 -17.80 -1.42 -7.65
CA ALA A 435 -17.97 -2.42 -6.59
C ALA A 435 -18.04 -3.85 -7.14
N GLU A 436 -18.63 -4.02 -8.31
CA GLU A 436 -18.75 -5.30 -9.02
C GLU A 436 -17.41 -5.83 -9.57
N LYS A 437 -16.37 -4.97 -9.66
CA LYS A 437 -15.11 -5.31 -10.30
C LYS A 437 -13.99 -5.63 -9.33
N LEU A 438 -13.91 -4.98 -8.16
CA LEU A 438 -12.76 -5.20 -7.29
C LEU A 438 -13.18 -5.33 -5.83
N ALA A 439 -12.73 -6.42 -5.21
CA ALA A 439 -12.92 -6.63 -3.78
C ALA A 439 -11.61 -6.42 -2.99
N VAL A 440 -11.72 -5.82 -1.82
CA VAL A 440 -10.71 -5.87 -0.75
C VAL A 440 -11.28 -6.71 0.37
N SER A 441 -10.55 -7.75 0.77
CA SER A 441 -11.03 -8.73 1.73
C SER A 441 -10.15 -8.79 2.97
N GLY A 442 -10.77 -8.63 4.14
CA GLY A 442 -10.11 -8.85 5.45
C GLY A 442 -9.91 -10.34 5.80
N GLY A 443 -10.49 -11.24 5.00
CA GLY A 443 -10.28 -12.69 5.10
C GLY A 443 -10.85 -13.34 6.36
N GLY A 444 -11.76 -12.67 7.07
CA GLY A 444 -12.29 -13.11 8.37
C GLY A 444 -11.28 -12.99 9.50
N ALA A 445 -10.15 -12.29 9.29
CA ALA A 445 -9.06 -12.22 10.26
C ALA A 445 -8.63 -10.77 10.59
N SER A 446 -8.95 -9.81 9.73
CA SER A 446 -8.52 -8.42 9.89
C SER A 446 -9.60 -7.43 9.50
N ARG A 447 -9.58 -6.28 10.18
CA ARG A 447 -10.25 -5.07 9.71
C ARG A 447 -9.62 -4.65 8.38
N ILE A 448 -10.37 -4.01 7.50
CA ILE A 448 -9.83 -3.55 6.22
C ILE A 448 -9.14 -2.20 6.38
N PHE A 449 -9.88 -1.17 6.77
CA PHE A 449 -9.37 0.18 6.97
C PHE A 449 -9.60 0.67 8.41
N ALA A 450 -8.62 1.41 8.93
CA ALA A 450 -8.73 2.09 10.22
C ALA A 450 -8.30 3.56 10.08
N GLY A 451 -9.27 4.45 10.18
CA GLY A 451 -9.10 5.90 10.11
C GLY A 451 -8.67 6.51 11.43
N SER A 452 -7.74 7.45 11.35
CA SER A 452 -7.32 8.25 12.51
C SER A 452 -8.31 9.40 12.78
N GLU A 453 -8.33 9.89 14.02
CA GLU A 453 -9.23 10.97 14.42
C GLU A 453 -9.10 12.23 13.53
N GLY A 454 -10.22 12.76 13.08
CA GLY A 454 -10.29 13.97 12.26
C GLY A 454 -9.73 13.87 10.84
N ILE A 455 -9.27 12.69 10.42
CA ILE A 455 -8.75 12.47 9.06
C ILE A 455 -9.90 12.09 8.11
N PRO A 456 -10.15 12.88 7.04
CA PRO A 456 -11.17 12.54 6.06
C PRO A 456 -10.76 11.34 5.19
N ILE A 457 -11.70 10.45 4.93
CA ILE A 457 -11.52 9.29 4.04
C ILE A 457 -12.63 9.29 3.00
N THR A 458 -12.26 9.10 1.73
CA THR A 458 -13.22 8.88 0.65
C THR A 458 -12.96 7.51 0.03
N ILE A 459 -14.00 6.70 -0.09
CA ILE A 459 -13.96 5.38 -0.72
C ILE A 459 -15.06 5.34 -1.79
N ASP A 460 -14.66 5.05 -3.02
CA ASP A 460 -15.57 4.94 -4.15
C ASP A 460 -15.41 3.58 -4.84
N GLY A 461 -16.51 2.98 -5.30
CA GLY A 461 -16.45 1.88 -6.25
C GLY A 461 -15.70 0.61 -5.81
N LEU A 462 -15.77 0.19 -4.53
CA LEU A 462 -15.13 -1.04 -4.05
C LEU A 462 -16.09 -1.99 -3.33
N THR A 463 -15.84 -3.30 -3.47
CA THR A 463 -16.39 -4.29 -2.54
C THR A 463 -15.46 -4.48 -1.35
N LEU A 464 -15.90 -4.18 -0.13
CA LEU A 464 -15.21 -4.44 1.13
C LEU A 464 -15.87 -5.62 1.84
N ARG A 465 -15.18 -6.75 1.94
CA ARG A 465 -15.81 -8.00 2.41
C ARG A 465 -15.00 -8.80 3.40
N ASN A 466 -15.68 -9.63 4.18
CA ASN A 466 -15.05 -10.51 5.17
C ASN A 466 -14.07 -9.74 6.08
N GLY A 467 -14.33 -8.46 6.34
CA GLY A 467 -13.61 -7.69 7.34
C GLY A 467 -13.96 -8.20 8.73
N TYR A 468 -12.97 -8.27 9.63
CA TYR A 468 -13.15 -8.85 10.94
C TYR A 468 -12.38 -8.08 12.02
N THR A 469 -13.04 -7.77 13.13
CA THR A 469 -12.33 -7.24 14.31
C THR A 469 -12.95 -7.75 15.60
N SER A 470 -12.14 -7.86 16.64
CA SER A 470 -12.58 -8.12 18.02
C SER A 470 -12.20 -6.98 18.96
N ALA A 471 -12.00 -5.79 18.40
CA ALA A 471 -11.67 -4.60 19.17
C ALA A 471 -12.93 -3.78 19.43
N TYR A 472 -12.96 -3.13 20.60
CA TYR A 472 -14.08 -2.35 21.14
C TYR A 472 -14.59 -1.24 20.21
N ASP A 473 -13.72 -0.77 19.31
CA ASP A 473 -14.01 0.30 18.36
C ASP A 473 -14.81 -0.18 17.14
N GLY A 474 -14.90 -1.50 16.90
CA GLY A 474 -15.77 -2.15 15.90
C GLY A 474 -15.42 -1.86 14.43
N GLY A 475 -16.42 -1.99 13.54
CA GLY A 475 -16.31 -1.65 12.12
C GLY A 475 -15.46 -2.65 11.33
N GLY A 476 -15.92 -3.90 11.21
CA GLY A 476 -15.16 -5.00 10.60
C GLY A 476 -14.55 -4.67 9.24
N ALA A 477 -15.20 -3.84 8.41
CA ALA A 477 -14.57 -3.26 7.23
C ALA A 477 -13.82 -1.96 7.57
N ILE A 478 -14.52 -0.96 8.11
CA ILE A 478 -14.00 0.38 8.33
C ILE A 478 -14.29 0.83 9.76
N TYR A 479 -13.23 1.23 10.45
CA TYR A 479 -13.35 2.13 11.59
C TYR A 479 -12.99 3.56 11.16
N ALA A 480 -13.83 4.54 11.48
CA ALA A 480 -13.58 5.94 11.19
C ALA A 480 -13.87 6.85 12.40
N ALA A 481 -12.88 7.67 12.75
CA ALA A 481 -12.97 8.71 13.77
C ALA A 481 -12.86 10.13 13.18
N GLY A 482 -13.03 10.26 11.87
CA GLY A 482 -13.04 11.51 11.10
C GLY A 482 -14.10 11.44 10.00
N PRO A 483 -14.29 12.50 9.18
CA PRO A 483 -15.27 12.49 8.10
C PRO A 483 -15.08 11.31 7.15
N LEU A 484 -16.16 10.65 6.77
CA LEU A 484 -16.11 9.49 5.87
C LEU A 484 -17.14 9.67 4.76
N THR A 485 -16.70 9.46 3.53
CA THR A 485 -17.56 9.44 2.34
C THR A 485 -17.41 8.11 1.64
N ILE A 486 -18.53 7.44 1.42
CA ILE A 486 -18.62 6.15 0.72
C ILE A 486 -19.60 6.30 -0.43
N THR A 487 -19.15 5.98 -1.64
CA THR A 487 -19.99 6.03 -2.84
C THR A 487 -19.86 4.75 -3.65
N GLY A 488 -20.95 4.30 -4.29
CA GLY A 488 -20.92 3.21 -5.28
C GLY A 488 -20.27 1.91 -4.81
N SER A 489 -20.29 1.64 -3.50
CA SER A 489 -19.50 0.58 -2.87
C SER A 489 -20.38 -0.56 -2.33
N SER A 490 -19.76 -1.69 -1.98
CA SER A 490 -20.49 -2.84 -1.41
C SER A 490 -19.76 -3.40 -0.18
N PHE A 491 -20.49 -3.61 0.91
CA PHE A 491 -19.97 -4.12 2.18
C PHE A 491 -20.62 -5.47 2.48
N ILE A 492 -19.84 -6.55 2.39
CA ILE A 492 -20.39 -7.91 2.41
C ILE A 492 -19.77 -8.74 3.53
N SER A 493 -20.60 -9.30 4.40
CA SER A 493 -20.16 -10.27 5.43
C SER A 493 -19.01 -9.76 6.31
N ASN A 494 -19.03 -8.47 6.65
CA ASN A 494 -18.11 -7.91 7.61
C ASN A 494 -18.64 -8.14 9.03
N MET A 495 -17.73 -8.46 9.94
CA MET A 495 -18.07 -8.95 11.26
C MET A 495 -17.28 -8.23 12.35
N VAL A 496 -17.96 -7.91 13.45
CA VAL A 496 -17.33 -7.60 14.74
C VAL A 496 -17.64 -8.76 15.69
N ALA A 497 -16.60 -9.45 16.16
CA ALA A 497 -16.73 -10.52 17.14
C ALA A 497 -16.51 -10.01 18.56
N SER A 498 -17.30 -10.55 19.49
CA SER A 498 -17.36 -10.25 20.93
C SER A 498 -16.07 -9.68 21.58
N ALA A 499 -16.19 -8.48 22.14
CA ALA A 499 -15.34 -7.90 23.18
C ALA A 499 -16.19 -7.39 24.38
N GLY A 500 -17.21 -8.15 24.80
CA GLY A 500 -17.96 -7.89 26.05
C GLY A 500 -19.06 -6.83 25.96
N ASP A 501 -19.78 -6.65 27.07
CA ASP A 501 -21.11 -5.98 27.15
C ASP A 501 -21.10 -4.46 26.89
N SER A 502 -19.97 -3.86 26.50
CA SER A 502 -19.82 -2.41 26.27
C SER A 502 -19.44 -2.03 24.83
N ASP A 503 -19.36 -3.01 23.92
CA ASP A 503 -18.89 -2.78 22.55
C ASP A 503 -19.88 -1.97 21.73
N ARG A 504 -19.45 -0.81 21.28
CA ARG A 504 -20.24 0.11 20.46
C ARG A 504 -19.61 0.20 19.08
N GLY A 505 -20.02 -0.65 18.15
CA GLY A 505 -19.46 -0.60 16.79
C GLY A 505 -20.11 -1.54 15.79
N GLY A 506 -20.31 -1.02 14.58
CA GLY A 506 -21.12 -1.67 13.56
C GLY A 506 -20.37 -2.77 12.82
N GLY A 507 -21.10 -3.73 12.26
CA GLY A 507 -20.50 -4.91 11.64
C GLY A 507 -19.60 -4.56 10.44
N ALA A 508 -20.06 -3.62 9.61
CA ALA A 508 -19.29 -3.11 8.47
C ALA A 508 -18.53 -1.84 8.83
N VAL A 509 -19.25 -0.80 9.26
CA VAL A 509 -18.70 0.53 9.52
C VAL A 509 -19.00 0.93 10.95
N SER A 510 -17.95 1.36 11.65
CA SER A 510 -18.08 2.02 12.94
C SER A 510 -17.58 3.45 12.83
N PHE A 511 -18.49 4.40 13.04
CA PHE A 511 -18.23 5.84 12.98
C PHE A 511 -18.31 6.43 14.39
N ALA A 512 -17.15 6.66 15.01
CA ALA A 512 -17.04 6.97 16.44
C ALA A 512 -16.17 8.22 16.70
N GLY A 513 -16.48 9.32 16.01
CA GLY A 513 -15.81 10.60 16.21
C GLY A 513 -16.40 11.42 17.37
N ASN A 514 -15.56 12.16 18.11
CA ASN A 514 -16.02 13.01 19.22
C ASN A 514 -16.47 14.42 18.80
N ASN A 515 -16.34 14.78 17.52
CA ASN A 515 -16.50 16.17 17.03
C ASN A 515 -17.69 16.35 16.07
N HIS A 516 -18.77 15.58 16.22
CA HIS A 516 -19.97 15.65 15.37
C HIS A 516 -19.64 15.61 13.85
N TYR A 517 -18.76 14.70 13.43
CA TYR A 517 -18.39 14.58 12.02
C TYR A 517 -19.52 14.02 11.16
N THR A 518 -19.41 14.18 9.84
CA THR A 518 -20.38 13.67 8.87
C THR A 518 -19.93 12.35 8.26
N LEU A 519 -20.83 11.36 8.24
CA LEU A 519 -20.77 10.16 7.41
C LEU A 519 -21.71 10.33 6.21
N VAL A 520 -21.17 10.26 5.00
CA VAL A 520 -21.94 10.32 3.75
C VAL A 520 -21.85 8.97 3.06
N ILE A 521 -23.00 8.37 2.75
CA ILE A 521 -23.10 7.08 2.06
C ILE A 521 -24.11 7.23 0.92
N ARG A 522 -23.67 7.01 -0.32
CA ARG A 522 -24.55 7.07 -1.51
C ARG A 522 -24.41 5.85 -2.42
N GLY A 523 -25.52 5.35 -2.95
CA GLY A 523 -25.52 4.29 -3.96
C GLY A 523 -24.75 3.03 -3.52
N THR A 524 -24.81 2.69 -2.24
CA THR A 524 -23.97 1.67 -1.60
C THR A 524 -24.84 0.50 -1.13
N SER A 525 -24.27 -0.70 -0.97
CA SER A 525 -24.98 -1.85 -0.40
C SER A 525 -24.27 -2.42 0.82
N PHE A 526 -24.99 -2.66 1.92
CA PHE A 526 -24.54 -3.38 3.11
C PHE A 526 -25.29 -4.71 3.21
N LEU A 527 -24.58 -5.80 2.91
CA LEU A 527 -25.14 -7.14 2.77
C LEU A 527 -24.59 -8.08 3.82
N SER A 528 -25.47 -8.66 4.64
CA SER A 528 -25.14 -9.73 5.59
C SER A 528 -23.98 -9.41 6.54
N ASN A 529 -23.88 -8.16 6.98
CA ASN A 529 -22.89 -7.76 7.98
C ASN A 529 -23.42 -8.09 9.38
N THR A 530 -22.49 -8.35 10.30
CA THR A 530 -22.84 -8.80 11.64
C THR A 530 -22.07 -8.04 12.71
N ALA A 531 -22.80 -7.45 13.65
CA ALA A 531 -22.25 -6.89 14.87
C ALA A 531 -22.64 -7.76 16.06
N PHE A 532 -21.82 -7.78 17.11
CA PHE A 532 -22.20 -8.46 18.34
C PHE A 532 -23.21 -7.67 19.17
N TYR A 533 -23.11 -6.33 19.21
CA TYR A 533 -23.93 -5.51 20.11
C TYR A 533 -24.86 -4.55 19.37
N ALA A 534 -24.30 -3.67 18.51
CA ALA A 534 -25.10 -2.61 17.90
C ALA A 534 -24.72 -2.35 16.43
N GLY A 535 -25.73 -2.09 15.60
CA GLY A 535 -25.55 -1.66 14.21
C GLY A 535 -24.99 -2.78 13.33
N GLY A 536 -25.79 -3.79 12.99
CA GLY A 536 -25.30 -4.96 12.24
C GLY A 536 -24.54 -4.59 10.96
N ALA A 537 -24.90 -3.49 10.30
CA ALA A 537 -24.06 -2.85 9.28
C ALA A 537 -23.34 -1.60 9.80
N LEU A 538 -24.11 -0.62 10.29
CA LEU A 538 -23.66 0.74 10.57
C LEU A 538 -23.86 1.07 12.04
N TYR A 539 -22.78 1.53 12.66
CA TYR A 539 -22.84 2.21 13.95
C TYR A 539 -22.47 3.68 13.76
N MET A 540 -23.42 4.54 14.11
CA MET A 540 -23.26 5.98 14.22
C MET A 540 -23.21 6.34 15.69
N GLY A 541 -22.04 6.78 16.15
CA GLY A 541 -21.96 7.59 17.35
C GLY A 541 -22.40 9.03 17.06
N ASN A 542 -21.88 9.96 17.85
CA ASN A 542 -22.20 11.36 17.72
C ASN A 542 -21.79 11.93 16.33
N GLY A 543 -22.73 12.56 15.62
CA GLY A 543 -22.50 13.23 14.35
C GLY A 543 -23.71 13.25 13.42
N THR A 544 -23.45 13.44 12.12
CA THR A 544 -24.50 13.48 11.09
C THR A 544 -24.32 12.34 10.09
N LEU A 545 -25.40 11.62 9.80
CA LEU A 545 -25.49 10.61 8.75
C LEU A 545 -26.30 11.14 7.56
N ASP A 546 -25.71 11.09 6.37
CA ASP A 546 -26.41 11.26 5.10
C ASP A 546 -26.39 9.92 4.35
N LEU A 547 -27.56 9.29 4.23
CA LEU A 547 -27.74 7.96 3.66
C LEU A 547 -28.70 8.03 2.48
N ASP A 548 -28.16 7.86 1.27
CA ASP A 548 -28.88 8.11 0.03
C ASP A 548 -28.78 6.92 -0.91
N GLU A 549 -29.90 6.53 -1.54
CA GLU A 549 -29.98 5.44 -2.53
C GLU A 549 -29.23 4.16 -2.10
N THR A 550 -29.29 3.82 -0.82
CA THR A 550 -28.50 2.74 -0.23
C THR A 550 -29.37 1.52 0.10
N THR A 551 -28.78 0.32 0.07
CA THR A 551 -29.48 -0.92 0.48
C THR A 551 -28.79 -1.55 1.67
N LEU A 552 -29.52 -1.74 2.77
CA LEU A 552 -29.07 -2.46 3.96
C LEU A 552 -29.90 -3.74 4.08
N SER A 553 -29.30 -4.86 3.68
CA SER A 553 -29.99 -6.14 3.55
C SER A 553 -29.37 -7.24 4.42
N GLY A 554 -30.19 -7.94 5.19
CA GLY A 554 -29.79 -9.15 5.91
C GLY A 554 -28.73 -8.92 7.00
N ASN A 555 -28.61 -7.70 7.52
CA ASN A 555 -27.63 -7.39 8.56
C ASN A 555 -28.17 -7.77 9.94
N THR A 556 -27.27 -8.17 10.84
CA THR A 556 -27.67 -8.75 12.13
C THR A 556 -26.85 -8.17 13.28
N ALA A 557 -27.51 -7.80 14.38
CA ALA A 557 -26.90 -7.66 15.70
C ALA A 557 -27.21 -8.92 16.52
N ALA A 558 -26.18 -9.69 16.93
CA ALA A 558 -26.31 -11.13 17.32
C ALA A 558 -25.79 -11.53 18.73
N GLY A 559 -25.75 -10.62 19.70
CA GLY A 559 -25.25 -10.84 21.08
C GLY A 559 -26.23 -10.51 22.22
N PHE A 560 -25.74 -10.07 23.39
CA PHE A 560 -26.61 -9.64 24.51
C PHE A 560 -26.82 -8.13 24.46
N GLY A 561 -28.07 -7.66 24.38
CA GLY A 561 -28.38 -6.24 24.23
C GLY A 561 -28.28 -5.76 22.78
N GLU A 562 -28.85 -6.51 21.83
CA GLU A 562 -28.74 -6.28 20.38
C GLU A 562 -29.62 -5.11 19.90
N LEU A 563 -28.99 -4.02 19.45
CA LEU A 563 -29.69 -2.80 19.08
C LEU A 563 -29.38 -2.41 17.62
N GLY A 564 -30.41 -2.29 16.78
CA GLY A 564 -30.23 -1.80 15.40
C GLY A 564 -29.64 -2.85 14.49
N GLY A 565 -30.47 -3.69 13.86
CA GLY A 565 -29.98 -4.79 13.02
C GLY A 565 -29.25 -4.30 11.77
N ALA A 566 -29.63 -3.15 11.23
CA ALA A 566 -28.88 -2.47 10.17
C ALA A 566 -28.11 -1.26 10.71
N LEU A 567 -28.83 -0.31 11.31
CA LEU A 567 -28.31 0.99 11.75
C LEU A 567 -28.58 1.19 13.23
N TYR A 568 -27.52 1.54 13.95
CA TYR A 568 -27.61 2.05 15.30
C TYR A 568 -27.12 3.51 15.33
N CYS A 569 -27.90 4.39 15.94
CA CYS A 569 -27.62 5.81 16.08
C CYS A 569 -27.67 6.21 17.57
N ASP A 570 -26.54 6.69 18.07
CA ASP A 570 -26.35 7.16 19.44
C ASP A 570 -25.94 8.63 19.43
N ASP A 571 -26.85 9.48 19.89
CA ASP A 571 -26.74 10.93 19.83
C ASP A 571 -26.40 11.45 18.41
N CYS A 572 -27.12 10.98 17.37
CA CYS A 572 -26.84 11.32 15.97
C CYS A 572 -28.04 11.96 15.24
N ASP A 573 -27.74 12.87 14.31
CA ASP A 573 -28.69 13.38 13.33
C ASP A 573 -28.56 12.57 12.02
N PHE A 574 -29.66 12.29 11.34
CA PHE A 574 -29.65 11.59 10.07
C PHE A 574 -30.70 12.11 9.07
N THR A 575 -30.30 12.05 7.81
CA THR A 575 -31.18 12.14 6.65
C THR A 575 -31.04 10.85 5.86
N ILE A 576 -32.16 10.17 5.66
CA ILE A 576 -32.23 8.92 4.90
C ILE A 576 -33.19 9.14 3.73
N ASP A 577 -32.71 9.02 2.50
CA ASP A 577 -33.54 9.15 1.29
C ASP A 577 -33.30 7.97 0.33
N GLY A 578 -34.36 7.55 -0.38
CA GLY A 578 -34.27 6.51 -1.41
C GLY A 578 -33.69 5.16 -0.94
N THR A 579 -33.69 4.89 0.37
CA THR A 579 -32.91 3.80 0.97
C THR A 579 -33.80 2.62 1.34
N THR A 580 -33.27 1.41 1.20
CA THR A 580 -33.97 0.16 1.53
C THR A 580 -33.33 -0.54 2.71
N PHE A 581 -34.11 -0.81 3.76
CA PHE A 581 -33.75 -1.67 4.90
C PHE A 581 -34.57 -2.96 4.81
N THR A 582 -33.94 -4.07 4.46
CA THR A 582 -34.64 -5.35 4.25
C THR A 582 -34.05 -6.52 5.01
N GLY A 583 -34.88 -7.30 5.69
CA GLY A 583 -34.44 -8.56 6.31
C GLY A 583 -33.39 -8.40 7.42
N ASN A 584 -33.32 -7.23 8.07
CA ASN A 584 -32.35 -6.99 9.14
C ASN A 584 -32.90 -7.45 10.51
N GLN A 585 -32.01 -7.87 11.40
CA GLN A 585 -32.38 -8.55 12.65
C GLN A 585 -31.61 -8.02 13.86
N ALA A 586 -32.33 -7.79 14.97
CA ALA A 586 -31.78 -7.43 16.29
C ALA A 586 -32.77 -7.80 17.41
N THR A 587 -32.44 -7.54 18.68
CA THR A 587 -33.39 -7.62 19.80
C THR A 587 -34.35 -6.42 19.76
N HIS A 588 -33.84 -5.20 19.52
CA HIS A 588 -34.65 -3.99 19.37
C HIS A 588 -34.22 -3.22 18.11
N GLY A 589 -35.19 -2.64 17.40
CA GLY A 589 -34.91 -1.91 16.17
C GLY A 589 -34.34 -2.84 15.10
N GLY A 590 -35.11 -3.81 14.63
CA GLY A 590 -34.63 -4.82 13.68
C GLY A 590 -33.96 -4.18 12.44
N GLY A 591 -34.50 -3.06 11.96
CA GLY A 591 -33.82 -2.19 11.00
C GLY A 591 -32.96 -1.14 11.69
N ILE A 592 -33.61 -0.17 12.34
CA ILE A 592 -33.00 1.05 12.87
C ILE A 592 -33.26 1.16 14.37
N TYR A 593 -32.23 1.50 15.14
CA TYR A 593 -32.35 1.81 16.56
C TYR A 593 -31.76 3.19 16.89
N LEU A 594 -32.57 4.02 17.56
CA LEU A 594 -32.19 5.38 17.97
C LEU A 594 -32.15 5.50 19.50
N THR A 595 -31.06 6.08 20.03
CA THR A 595 -30.96 6.47 21.44
C THR A 595 -30.27 7.83 21.57
N ALA A 596 -30.71 8.64 22.53
CA ALA A 596 -30.15 9.96 22.81
C ALA A 596 -30.12 10.23 24.31
N THR A 597 -29.17 11.04 24.75
CA THR A 597 -28.92 11.32 26.17
C THR A 597 -29.19 12.75 26.60
N SER A 598 -29.18 13.73 25.68
CA SER A 598 -29.02 15.14 26.07
C SER A 598 -29.80 16.18 25.26
N TRP A 599 -29.90 16.04 23.93
CA TRP A 599 -30.44 17.08 23.04
C TRP A 599 -31.50 16.53 22.11
N ARG A 600 -32.41 17.42 21.70
CA ARG A 600 -33.44 17.04 20.74
C ARG A 600 -32.86 16.96 19.33
N MET A 601 -32.93 15.79 18.71
CA MET A 601 -32.40 15.52 17.35
C MET A 601 -33.52 15.50 16.32
N ASP A 602 -33.27 16.04 15.14
CA ASP A 602 -34.25 16.19 14.06
C ASP A 602 -33.87 15.28 12.89
N ASN A 603 -34.61 14.18 12.75
CA ASN A 603 -34.28 13.08 11.86
C ASN A 603 -35.35 12.85 10.81
N THR A 604 -34.92 12.52 9.59
CA THR A 604 -35.83 12.34 8.45
C THR A 604 -35.57 11.03 7.70
N ILE A 605 -36.66 10.38 7.28
CA ILE A 605 -36.65 9.25 6.36
C ILE A 605 -37.65 9.54 5.25
N THR A 606 -37.19 9.60 4.01
CA THR A 606 -38.01 9.93 2.85
C THR A 606 -37.82 8.92 1.73
N SER A 607 -38.86 8.73 0.90
CA SER A 607 -38.80 7.91 -0.32
C SER A 607 -38.21 6.50 -0.14
N SER A 608 -38.32 5.93 1.06
CA SER A 608 -37.56 4.76 1.50
C SER A 608 -38.46 3.53 1.70
N THR A 609 -37.85 2.36 1.87
CA THR A 609 -38.56 1.11 2.17
C THR A 609 -37.92 0.41 3.36
N LEU A 610 -38.70 0.08 4.38
CA LEU A 610 -38.30 -0.71 5.54
C LEU A 610 -39.15 -1.97 5.58
N GLN A 611 -38.60 -3.09 5.14
CA GLN A 611 -39.35 -4.32 4.98
C GLN A 611 -38.72 -5.55 5.63
N GLU A 612 -39.55 -6.49 6.08
CA GLU A 612 -39.09 -7.80 6.58
C GLU A 612 -38.04 -7.72 7.71
N ASN A 613 -37.96 -6.58 8.43
CA ASN A 613 -37.03 -6.42 9.54
C ASN A 613 -37.63 -7.01 10.81
N ARG A 614 -36.78 -7.60 11.65
CA ARG A 614 -37.21 -8.46 12.75
C ARG A 614 -36.53 -8.08 14.07
N ALA A 615 -37.34 -7.76 15.08
CA ALA A 615 -36.93 -7.62 16.46
C ALA A 615 -37.18 -8.95 17.22
N ASP A 616 -36.18 -9.83 17.26
CA ASP A 616 -36.36 -11.29 17.38
C ASP A 616 -36.45 -11.87 18.81
N ALA A 617 -36.48 -11.00 19.83
CA ALA A 617 -36.54 -11.42 21.22
C ALA A 617 -37.97 -11.51 21.77
N ASP A 618 -38.17 -12.28 22.84
CA ASP A 618 -39.44 -12.40 23.59
C ASP A 618 -39.97 -11.05 24.13
N SER A 619 -39.18 -9.98 24.03
CA SER A 619 -39.53 -8.61 24.41
C SER A 619 -39.06 -7.58 23.37
N GLY A 620 -38.82 -8.02 22.13
CA GLY A 620 -38.25 -7.16 21.09
C GLY A 620 -39.17 -6.02 20.67
N LEU A 621 -38.63 -4.81 20.58
CA LEU A 621 -39.41 -3.60 20.26
C LEU A 621 -38.96 -2.99 18.94
N GLY A 622 -39.90 -2.60 18.09
CA GLY A 622 -39.61 -1.88 16.86
C GLY A 622 -39.01 -2.79 15.79
N GLY A 623 -39.84 -3.47 15.01
CA GLY A 623 -39.36 -4.42 13.99
C GLY A 623 -38.57 -3.70 12.90
N ALA A 624 -39.12 -2.64 12.31
CA ALA A 624 -38.35 -1.75 11.45
C ALA A 624 -37.62 -0.66 12.25
N LEU A 625 -38.30 0.04 13.17
CA LEU A 625 -37.70 1.16 13.90
C LEU A 625 -37.97 1.12 15.40
N TYR A 626 -36.91 1.36 16.19
CA TYR A 626 -37.02 1.77 17.58
C TYR A 626 -36.63 3.24 17.73
N LEU A 627 -37.55 4.05 18.24
CA LEU A 627 -37.36 5.49 18.44
C LEU A 627 -37.25 5.78 19.94
N GLY A 628 -36.04 6.16 20.37
CA GLY A 628 -35.74 6.59 21.73
C GLY A 628 -36.25 8.00 22.06
N ASP A 629 -36.05 8.40 23.32
CA ASP A 629 -36.47 9.71 23.83
C ASP A 629 -35.65 10.85 23.17
N ASN A 630 -36.18 12.07 23.22
CA ASN A 630 -35.59 13.29 22.67
C ASN A 630 -35.41 13.30 21.14
N TYR A 631 -36.06 12.41 20.40
CA TYR A 631 -36.06 12.47 18.94
C TYR A 631 -37.32 13.15 18.37
N ARG A 632 -37.13 14.01 17.37
CA ARG A 632 -38.16 14.23 16.34
C ARG A 632 -37.79 13.41 15.13
N VAL A 633 -38.72 12.55 14.73
CA VAL A 633 -38.57 11.72 13.52
C VAL A 633 -39.72 12.04 12.58
N VAL A 634 -39.39 12.39 11.34
CA VAL A 634 -40.36 12.55 10.26
C VAL A 634 -40.10 11.47 9.22
N ILE A 635 -41.06 10.57 9.06
CA ILE A 635 -41.06 9.58 7.99
C ILE A 635 -42.10 10.03 6.96
N SER A 636 -41.65 10.26 5.72
CA SER A 636 -42.56 10.64 4.63
C SER A 636 -42.36 9.81 3.38
N ASP A 637 -43.42 9.61 2.61
CA ASP A 637 -43.36 8.98 1.28
C ASP A 637 -42.63 7.61 1.32
N THR A 638 -42.79 6.90 2.44
CA THR A 638 -41.99 5.72 2.81
C THR A 638 -42.90 4.53 3.10
N ALA A 639 -42.44 3.33 2.74
CA ALA A 639 -43.15 2.07 2.97
C ALA A 639 -42.53 1.28 4.12
N VAL A 640 -43.34 0.88 5.11
CA VAL A 640 -42.98 0.06 6.26
C VAL A 640 -43.78 -1.24 6.19
N LEU A 641 -43.14 -2.30 5.70
CA LEU A 641 -43.81 -3.49 5.18
C LEU A 641 -43.38 -4.78 5.89
N SER A 642 -44.33 -5.61 6.33
CA SER A 642 -44.03 -6.99 6.76
C SER A 642 -42.93 -7.11 7.82
N ASN A 643 -42.82 -6.13 8.71
CA ASN A 643 -41.86 -6.16 9.81
C ASN A 643 -42.48 -6.88 11.02
N TRP A 644 -41.60 -7.45 11.85
CA TRP A 644 -42.01 -8.27 12.98
C TRP A 644 -41.30 -7.86 14.28
N ALA A 645 -42.06 -7.80 15.37
CA ALA A 645 -41.55 -7.53 16.71
C ALA A 645 -42.45 -8.15 17.79
N TYR A 646 -42.03 -8.12 19.05
CA TYR A 646 -42.94 -8.36 20.16
C TYR A 646 -43.96 -7.22 20.31
N SER A 647 -43.51 -5.96 20.18
CA SER A 647 -44.37 -4.76 20.12
C SER A 647 -43.84 -3.74 19.10
N GLY A 648 -44.73 -3.03 18.41
CA GLY A 648 -44.35 -2.05 17.40
C GLY A 648 -43.72 -2.68 16.16
N GLY A 649 -44.48 -3.46 15.38
CA GLY A 649 -43.94 -4.26 14.27
C GLY A 649 -43.26 -3.38 13.23
N GLY A 650 -43.92 -2.31 12.80
CA GLY A 650 -43.29 -1.23 12.05
C GLY A 650 -42.39 -0.36 12.93
N ALA A 651 -42.95 0.34 13.91
CA ALA A 651 -42.19 1.22 14.78
C ALA A 651 -42.62 1.16 16.25
N PHE A 652 -41.66 1.38 17.15
CA PHE A 652 -41.90 1.58 18.58
C PHE A 652 -41.34 2.94 19.01
N ALA A 653 -42.21 3.84 19.48
CA ALA A 653 -41.84 5.17 19.95
C ALA A 653 -42.01 5.28 21.47
N VAL A 654 -40.92 5.60 22.18
CA VAL A 654 -40.96 5.80 23.64
C VAL A 654 -41.54 7.16 24.01
N ALA A 655 -41.83 7.35 25.31
CA ALA A 655 -42.24 8.64 25.85
C ALA A 655 -41.21 9.74 25.56
N GLY A 656 -41.70 10.94 25.21
CA GLY A 656 -40.88 12.10 24.83
C GLY A 656 -40.50 12.18 23.35
N THR A 657 -40.72 11.12 22.57
CA THR A 657 -40.55 11.11 21.10
C THR A 657 -41.60 11.99 20.40
N GLN A 658 -41.20 12.75 19.38
CA GLN A 658 -42.09 13.43 18.43
C GLN A 658 -42.04 12.72 17.07
N PHE A 659 -43.02 11.87 16.78
CA PHE A 659 -43.03 11.06 15.58
C PHE A 659 -44.10 11.56 14.60
N THR A 660 -43.71 11.85 13.35
CA THR A 660 -44.63 12.13 12.24
C THR A 660 -44.48 11.06 11.16
N PHE A 661 -45.59 10.44 10.78
CA PHE A 661 -45.67 9.48 9.68
C PHE A 661 -46.64 9.99 8.62
N GLU A 662 -46.13 10.43 7.48
CA GLU A 662 -46.95 11.10 6.45
C GLU A 662 -46.79 10.55 5.04
N ARG A 663 -47.87 10.47 4.26
CA ARG A 663 -47.85 9.92 2.88
C ARG A 663 -47.20 8.54 2.79
N GLY A 664 -47.24 7.76 3.87
CA GLY A 664 -46.56 6.47 3.98
C GLY A 664 -47.51 5.28 3.91
N ARG A 665 -46.94 4.10 3.70
CA ARG A 665 -47.63 2.80 3.75
C ARG A 665 -47.14 2.00 4.94
N LEU A 666 -48.06 1.54 5.79
CA LEU A 666 -47.80 0.67 6.93
C LEU A 666 -48.55 -0.63 6.69
N GLU A 667 -47.89 -1.66 6.14
CA GLU A 667 -48.59 -2.82 5.59
C GLU A 667 -48.03 -4.15 6.09
N GLY A 668 -48.91 -5.07 6.49
CA GLY A 668 -48.52 -6.45 6.79
C GLY A 668 -47.62 -6.61 8.01
N ASN A 669 -47.48 -5.59 8.87
CA ASN A 669 -46.62 -5.68 10.05
C ASN A 669 -47.33 -6.48 11.15
N THR A 670 -46.58 -7.35 11.83
CA THR A 670 -47.16 -8.31 12.76
C THR A 670 -46.42 -8.27 14.09
N VAL A 671 -47.18 -8.32 15.19
CA VAL A 671 -46.63 -8.41 16.55
C VAL A 671 -47.36 -9.42 17.41
N THR A 672 -46.70 -9.90 18.45
CA THR A 672 -47.33 -10.78 19.46
C THR A 672 -48.05 -10.01 20.56
N ALA A 673 -47.65 -8.77 20.84
CA ALA A 673 -48.27 -7.90 21.84
C ALA A 673 -48.92 -6.67 21.17
N GLN A 674 -48.38 -5.46 21.32
CA GLN A 674 -49.12 -4.24 21.01
C GLN A 674 -48.58 -3.50 19.78
N GLY A 675 -49.49 -2.89 19.00
CA GLY A 675 -49.17 -2.00 17.88
C GLY A 675 -48.53 -2.74 16.70
N GLY A 676 -49.34 -3.41 15.87
CA GLY A 676 -48.85 -4.21 14.74
C GLY A 676 -48.06 -3.34 13.78
N GLY A 677 -48.60 -2.18 13.45
CA GLY A 677 -47.89 -1.13 12.73
C GLY A 677 -47.01 -0.25 13.64
N ILE A 678 -47.60 0.57 14.50
CA ILE A 678 -46.87 1.51 15.38
C ILE A 678 -47.36 1.36 16.82
N PHE A 679 -46.42 1.24 17.76
CA PHE A 679 -46.65 1.50 19.18
C PHE A 679 -46.17 2.91 19.53
N ASN A 680 -47.02 3.74 20.13
CA ASN A 680 -46.69 5.10 20.52
C ASN A 680 -46.87 5.33 22.02
N ALA A 681 -45.79 5.73 22.71
CA ALA A 681 -45.83 6.32 24.04
C ALA A 681 -45.46 7.82 24.05
N GLY A 682 -45.08 8.38 22.90
CA GLY A 682 -44.74 9.78 22.71
C GLY A 682 -45.88 10.59 22.08
N THR A 683 -45.54 11.53 21.19
CA THR A 683 -46.49 12.26 20.36
C THR A 683 -46.41 11.74 18.92
N LEU A 684 -47.51 11.15 18.43
CA LEU A 684 -47.61 10.61 17.07
C LEU A 684 -48.58 11.44 16.23
N SER A 685 -48.13 11.83 15.03
CA SER A 685 -48.97 12.40 13.98
C SER A 685 -48.94 11.56 12.71
N VAL A 686 -50.08 10.98 12.33
CA VAL A 686 -50.26 10.20 11.10
C VAL A 686 -51.07 11.03 10.11
N LYS A 687 -50.54 11.27 8.90
CA LYS A 687 -51.16 12.16 7.92
C LYS A 687 -51.13 11.60 6.51
N LYS A 688 -52.26 11.55 5.81
CA LYS A 688 -52.30 11.13 4.39
C LYS A 688 -51.67 9.76 4.16
N SER A 689 -51.73 8.88 5.14
CA SER A 689 -51.05 7.59 5.14
C SER A 689 -52.05 6.43 5.08
N THR A 690 -51.59 5.27 4.66
CA THR A 690 -52.40 4.04 4.62
C THR A 690 -51.82 2.98 5.54
N ALA A 691 -52.64 2.38 6.40
CA ALA A 691 -52.29 1.22 7.20
C ALA A 691 -53.16 0.02 6.80
N THR A 692 -52.56 -1.07 6.34
CA THR A 692 -53.29 -2.20 5.77
C THR A 692 -52.78 -3.55 6.27
N ALA A 693 -53.69 -4.46 6.62
CA ALA A 693 -53.36 -5.84 6.98
C ALA A 693 -52.30 -5.98 8.09
N ASN A 694 -52.26 -5.04 9.04
CA ASN A 694 -51.39 -5.16 10.22
C ASN A 694 -52.11 -5.96 11.31
N ASP A 695 -51.35 -6.73 12.08
CA ASP A 695 -51.87 -7.71 13.05
C ASP A 695 -51.19 -7.58 14.42
N ALA A 696 -51.99 -7.57 15.50
CA ALA A 696 -51.50 -7.37 16.87
C ALA A 696 -52.44 -7.97 17.94
N ALA A 697 -52.01 -8.07 19.19
CA ALA A 697 -52.95 -8.27 20.30
C ALA A 697 -53.76 -7.00 20.58
N GLY A 698 -53.25 -5.81 20.32
CA GLY A 698 -54.02 -4.57 20.47
C GLY A 698 -53.53 -3.50 19.53
N GLY A 699 -54.48 -2.81 18.89
CA GLY A 699 -54.17 -1.78 17.90
C GLY A 699 -53.48 -2.38 16.69
N GLY A 700 -54.25 -3.06 15.82
CA GLY A 700 -53.70 -3.81 14.68
C GLY A 700 -52.76 -2.94 13.84
N ALA A 701 -53.18 -1.70 13.53
CA ALA A 701 -52.29 -0.70 12.97
C ALA A 701 -51.56 0.13 14.03
N LEU A 702 -52.28 0.73 15.00
CA LEU A 702 -51.72 1.69 15.95
C LEU A 702 -52.16 1.36 17.38
N TYR A 703 -51.20 1.35 18.30
CA TYR A 703 -51.48 1.30 19.73
C TYR A 703 -50.87 2.53 20.40
N ASP A 704 -51.70 3.35 21.02
CA ASP A 704 -51.34 4.64 21.61
C ASP A 704 -51.52 4.63 23.13
N VAL A 705 -50.46 5.02 23.84
CA VAL A 705 -50.46 5.35 25.28
C VAL A 705 -49.91 6.76 25.52
N GLY A 706 -49.80 7.57 24.47
CA GLY A 706 -49.28 8.94 24.50
C GLY A 706 -50.28 9.96 23.93
N SER A 707 -49.89 10.69 22.90
CA SER A 707 -50.80 11.60 22.18
C SER A 707 -50.84 11.24 20.71
N LEU A 708 -52.07 11.12 20.17
CA LEU A 708 -52.31 10.69 18.80
C LEU A 708 -53.09 11.75 18.01
N SER A 709 -52.59 12.08 16.82
CA SER A 709 -53.33 12.81 15.80
C SER A 709 -53.29 12.07 14.47
N VAL A 710 -54.46 11.70 13.95
CA VAL A 710 -54.63 11.07 12.64
C VAL A 710 -55.42 12.01 11.75
N SER A 711 -54.94 12.26 10.53
CA SER A 711 -55.65 13.09 9.56
C SER A 711 -55.55 12.56 8.14
N ALA A 712 -56.64 12.64 7.37
CA ALA A 712 -56.66 12.29 5.95
C ALA A 712 -56.09 10.89 5.64
N SER A 713 -56.20 9.92 6.55
CA SER A 713 -55.52 8.63 6.48
C SER A 713 -56.50 7.47 6.36
N SER A 714 -56.03 6.31 5.90
CA SER A 714 -56.88 5.13 5.68
C SER A 714 -56.37 3.89 6.39
N PHE A 715 -57.26 3.14 7.04
CA PHE A 715 -56.97 1.93 7.80
C PHE A 715 -57.84 0.79 7.27
N PHE A 716 -57.21 -0.21 6.64
CA PHE A 716 -57.92 -1.29 5.98
C PHE A 716 -57.51 -2.68 6.47
N SER A 717 -58.48 -3.53 6.77
CA SER A 717 -58.24 -4.96 7.04
C SER A 717 -57.19 -5.22 8.13
N ASN A 718 -57.04 -4.32 9.09
CA ASN A 718 -56.17 -4.55 10.23
C ASN A 718 -56.89 -5.43 11.26
N THR A 719 -56.13 -6.28 11.95
CA THR A 719 -56.64 -7.28 12.89
C THR A 719 -56.03 -7.08 14.27
N ALA A 720 -56.85 -7.16 15.32
CA ALA A 720 -56.36 -7.21 16.69
C ALA A 720 -57.27 -7.94 17.66
N LYS A 721 -56.84 -8.17 18.91
CA LYS A 721 -57.79 -8.59 19.96
C LYS A 721 -58.74 -7.45 20.31
N ASN A 722 -58.21 -6.22 20.42
CA ASN A 722 -58.94 -5.00 20.74
C ASN A 722 -58.48 -3.89 19.80
N GLY A 723 -59.43 -3.11 19.27
CA GLY A 723 -59.11 -1.99 18.38
C GLY A 723 -58.48 -2.48 17.08
N GLY A 724 -59.28 -3.06 16.19
CA GLY A 724 -58.79 -3.74 14.98
C GLY A 724 -57.83 -2.87 14.16
N ALA A 725 -58.05 -1.56 14.11
CA ALA A 725 -57.08 -0.59 13.60
C ALA A 725 -56.32 0.13 14.73
N ILE A 726 -57.02 0.79 15.64
CA ILE A 726 -56.44 1.70 16.64
C ILE A 726 -56.90 1.32 18.04
N THR A 727 -55.94 1.24 18.97
CA THR A 727 -56.22 1.23 20.40
C THR A 727 -55.62 2.45 21.07
N VAL A 728 -56.40 3.12 21.90
CA VAL A 728 -55.97 4.24 22.76
C VAL A 728 -56.12 3.79 24.20
N ASP A 729 -55.01 3.50 24.86
CA ASP A 729 -54.92 2.92 26.19
C ASP A 729 -54.31 3.96 27.16
N GLN A 730 -54.70 3.97 28.45
CA GLN A 730 -54.48 5.00 29.50
C GLN A 730 -55.49 6.16 29.54
N GLU A 731 -55.98 6.52 30.74
CA GLU A 731 -57.03 7.54 31.04
C GLU A 731 -56.65 9.03 30.79
N ASN A 732 -55.48 9.34 30.20
CA ASN A 732 -55.03 10.73 29.96
C ASN A 732 -54.56 11.02 28.53
N THR A 733 -54.90 10.15 27.58
CA THR A 733 -54.42 10.20 26.19
C THR A 733 -55.53 10.70 25.28
N ASN A 734 -55.40 11.91 24.74
CA ASN A 734 -56.38 12.43 23.78
C ASN A 734 -55.99 12.01 22.37
N ALA A 735 -56.91 11.34 21.68
CA ALA A 735 -56.76 11.00 20.27
C ALA A 735 -57.67 11.86 19.38
N ALA A 736 -57.09 12.49 18.36
CA ALA A 736 -57.84 13.27 17.38
C ALA A 736 -57.74 12.62 16.00
N ILE A 737 -58.87 12.17 15.45
CA ILE A 737 -58.99 11.47 14.18
C ILE A 737 -59.86 12.33 13.26
N MET A 738 -59.30 12.80 12.15
CA MET A 738 -59.95 13.75 11.27
C MET A 738 -59.91 13.25 9.83
N GLN A 739 -61.02 13.38 9.09
CA GLN A 739 -61.08 13.13 7.65
C GLN A 739 -60.50 11.78 7.22
N SER A 740 -60.67 10.74 8.02
CA SER A 740 -60.00 9.46 7.85
C SER A 740 -60.98 8.32 7.57
N VAL A 741 -60.48 7.22 7.01
CA VAL A 741 -61.30 6.07 6.58
C VAL A 741 -60.86 4.80 7.30
N PHE A 742 -61.80 4.04 7.85
CA PHE A 742 -61.55 2.75 8.50
C PHE A 742 -62.45 1.68 7.88
N GLY A 743 -61.90 0.85 7.00
CA GLY A 743 -62.66 -0.16 6.25
C GLY A 743 -62.26 -1.59 6.59
N GLY A 744 -63.22 -2.44 6.94
CA GLY A 744 -62.99 -3.89 7.05
C GLY A 744 -62.00 -4.31 8.13
N ASN A 745 -61.78 -3.50 9.17
CA ASN A 745 -60.92 -3.85 10.30
C ASN A 745 -61.65 -4.80 11.25
N SER A 746 -60.91 -5.66 11.94
CA SER A 746 -61.49 -6.72 12.76
C SER A 746 -60.85 -6.79 14.14
N ALA A 747 -61.68 -6.90 15.16
CA ALA A 747 -61.28 -7.15 16.54
C ALA A 747 -61.89 -8.44 17.08
N ASP A 748 -61.11 -9.25 17.81
CA ASP A 748 -61.66 -10.45 18.47
C ASP A 748 -62.67 -10.07 19.55
N CYS A 749 -62.39 -9.01 20.32
CA CYS A 749 -63.20 -8.45 21.39
C CYS A 749 -63.79 -7.09 21.01
N ASP A 750 -63.26 -5.98 21.52
CA ASP A 750 -63.96 -4.70 21.53
C ASP A 750 -63.37 -3.71 20.51
N GLY A 751 -64.25 -2.94 19.86
CA GLY A 751 -63.86 -1.87 18.93
C GLY A 751 -63.28 -2.40 17.61
N GLY A 752 -64.15 -2.80 16.68
CA GLY A 752 -63.70 -3.42 15.42
C GLY A 752 -62.74 -2.55 14.59
N ALA A 753 -62.87 -1.22 14.68
CA ALA A 753 -61.84 -0.29 14.19
C ALA A 753 -61.08 0.39 15.34
N ILE A 754 -61.80 1.01 16.28
CA ILE A 754 -61.22 1.85 17.33
C ILE A 754 -61.66 1.35 18.70
N ASN A 755 -60.70 1.13 19.60
CA ASN A 755 -60.94 0.90 21.02
C ASN A 755 -60.27 2.03 21.82
N ALA A 756 -61.02 2.74 22.65
CA ALA A 756 -60.51 3.87 23.41
C ALA A 756 -60.89 3.83 24.90
N ALA A 757 -59.88 3.78 25.76
CA ALA A 757 -59.99 3.97 27.20
C ALA A 757 -60.03 5.45 27.63
N SER A 758 -59.73 6.37 26.70
CA SER A 758 -59.72 7.83 26.89
C SER A 758 -60.56 8.56 25.85
N LEU A 759 -60.65 9.89 25.97
CA LEU A 759 -61.29 10.74 24.98
C LEU A 759 -60.72 10.54 23.56
N VAL A 760 -61.60 10.09 22.67
CA VAL A 760 -61.34 10.09 21.23
C VAL A 760 -62.28 11.09 20.52
N THR A 761 -61.70 11.95 19.70
CA THR A 761 -62.42 12.84 18.78
C THR A 761 -62.34 12.26 17.38
N VAL A 762 -63.49 12.06 16.74
CA VAL A 762 -63.60 11.57 15.37
C VAL A 762 -64.44 12.57 14.57
N ASP A 763 -63.83 13.22 13.59
CA ASP A 763 -64.49 14.25 12.78
C ASP A 763 -64.31 14.01 11.28
N GLY A 764 -65.37 14.21 10.49
CA GLY A 764 -65.34 14.09 9.03
C GLY A 764 -64.89 12.73 8.50
N SER A 765 -65.03 11.67 9.29
CA SER A 765 -64.43 10.34 9.02
C SER A 765 -65.47 9.30 8.63
N GLU A 766 -65.04 8.25 7.94
CA GLU A 766 -65.88 7.15 7.47
C GLU A 766 -65.38 5.82 8.06
N LEU A 767 -66.25 5.07 8.72
CA LEU A 767 -65.93 3.79 9.33
C LEU A 767 -66.93 2.74 8.84
N TYR A 768 -66.44 1.80 8.02
CA TYR A 768 -67.32 0.84 7.38
C TYR A 768 -66.83 -0.61 7.40
N GLY A 769 -67.77 -1.55 7.45
CA GLY A 769 -67.47 -2.98 7.35
C GLY A 769 -66.59 -3.52 8.49
N ASN A 770 -66.46 -2.80 9.60
CA ASN A 770 -65.61 -3.21 10.71
C ASN A 770 -66.35 -4.22 11.61
N GLN A 771 -65.61 -5.15 12.19
CA GLN A 771 -66.17 -6.28 12.92
C GLN A 771 -65.56 -6.44 14.31
N ALA A 772 -66.40 -6.67 15.32
CA ALA A 772 -66.00 -6.96 16.70
C ALA A 772 -66.68 -8.26 17.19
N GLY A 773 -66.02 -9.02 18.07
CA GLY A 773 -66.61 -10.21 18.70
C GLY A 773 -66.43 -11.53 17.94
N LEU A 774 -65.33 -11.68 17.20
CA LEU A 774 -65.02 -12.94 16.51
C LEU A 774 -64.69 -14.07 17.49
N ASP A 775 -63.87 -13.80 18.52
CA ASP A 775 -63.31 -14.81 19.43
C ASP A 775 -63.18 -14.29 20.88
N CYS A 776 -64.15 -13.47 21.32
CA CYS A 776 -64.13 -12.91 22.68
C CYS A 776 -64.78 -13.84 23.72
N THR A 777 -64.18 -13.92 24.92
CA THR A 777 -64.80 -14.61 26.07
C THR A 777 -65.93 -13.80 26.72
N GLN A 778 -66.01 -12.50 26.42
CA GLN A 778 -67.02 -11.57 26.89
C GLN A 778 -67.87 -11.03 25.73
N GLN A 779 -68.99 -10.38 26.04
CA GLN A 779 -69.85 -9.77 25.04
C GLN A 779 -69.18 -8.53 24.42
N ALA A 780 -68.69 -8.68 23.19
CA ALA A 780 -67.99 -7.63 22.47
C ALA A 780 -68.86 -6.37 22.21
N LEU A 781 -68.31 -5.20 22.48
CA LEU A 781 -68.95 -3.91 22.30
C LEU A 781 -68.30 -3.14 21.13
N GLY A 782 -69.12 -2.47 20.33
CA GLY A 782 -68.68 -1.50 19.32
C GLY A 782 -68.08 -2.13 18.06
N GLY A 783 -68.90 -2.30 17.01
CA GLY A 783 -68.40 -2.87 15.74
C GLY A 783 -67.46 -1.93 15.00
N ALA A 784 -67.65 -0.62 15.12
CA ALA A 784 -66.67 0.37 14.67
C ALA A 784 -65.86 0.93 15.85
N ILE A 785 -66.54 1.51 16.84
CA ILE A 785 -65.92 2.25 17.93
C ILE A 785 -66.38 1.67 19.28
N PHE A 786 -65.43 1.37 20.15
CA PHE A 786 -65.67 1.11 21.56
C PHE A 786 -65.04 2.20 22.42
N VAL A 787 -65.79 2.72 23.40
CA VAL A 787 -65.30 3.74 24.34
C VAL A 787 -65.61 3.41 25.80
N GLU A 788 -64.61 3.62 26.65
CA GLU A 788 -64.76 3.51 28.11
C GLU A 788 -64.96 4.89 28.77
N ASP A 789 -64.29 5.94 28.28
CA ASP A 789 -64.37 7.30 28.85
C ASP A 789 -65.21 8.26 27.99
N ALA A 790 -64.68 8.82 26.90
CA ALA A 790 -65.40 9.84 26.16
C ALA A 790 -65.25 9.73 24.63
N LEU A 791 -66.31 10.11 23.92
CA LEU A 791 -66.35 10.17 22.46
C LEU A 791 -66.91 11.51 22.00
N ALA A 792 -66.19 12.20 21.13
CA ALA A 792 -66.70 13.33 20.37
C ALA A 792 -66.73 12.96 18.88
N LEU A 793 -67.88 12.53 18.38
CA LEU A 793 -68.11 12.15 16.98
C LEU A 793 -68.82 13.28 16.24
N ALA A 794 -68.20 13.82 15.20
CA ALA A 794 -68.77 14.90 14.39
C ALA A 794 -68.67 14.61 12.89
N THR A 795 -69.67 15.03 12.12
CA THR A 795 -69.67 15.02 10.64
C THR A 795 -69.21 13.71 9.98
N SER A 796 -69.45 12.57 10.64
CA SER A 796 -68.86 11.27 10.30
C SER A 796 -69.92 10.23 9.92
N ALA A 797 -69.52 9.20 9.16
CA ALA A 797 -70.39 8.11 8.73
C ALA A 797 -69.89 6.76 9.28
N LEU A 798 -70.75 6.03 9.99
CA LEU A 798 -70.47 4.68 10.51
C LEU A 798 -71.49 3.71 9.94
N HIS A 799 -71.07 2.79 9.07
CA HIS A 799 -72.00 1.86 8.42
C HIS A 799 -71.49 0.46 8.12
N ASP A 800 -72.40 -0.50 7.96
CA ASP A 800 -72.07 -1.91 7.67
C ASP A 800 -71.15 -2.55 8.74
N ASN A 801 -71.08 -1.98 9.94
CA ASN A 801 -70.25 -2.51 11.03
C ASN A 801 -71.02 -3.55 11.83
N THR A 802 -70.32 -4.54 12.38
CA THR A 802 -70.93 -5.68 13.07
C THR A 802 -70.30 -5.94 14.43
N SER A 803 -71.13 -6.15 15.47
CA SER A 803 -70.65 -6.54 16.81
C SER A 803 -71.66 -7.40 17.58
N TYR A 804 -71.31 -7.81 18.81
CA TYR A 804 -72.31 -8.38 19.72
C TYR A 804 -73.24 -7.28 20.25
N ALA A 805 -72.69 -6.18 20.76
CA ALA A 805 -73.47 -5.05 21.27
C ALA A 805 -73.00 -3.70 20.69
N GLY A 806 -73.92 -2.90 20.15
CA GLY A 806 -73.59 -1.62 19.51
C GLY A 806 -72.88 -1.83 18.18
N GLY A 807 -73.64 -2.11 17.12
CA GLY A 807 -73.08 -2.45 15.81
C GLY A 807 -72.14 -1.37 15.27
N ALA A 808 -72.45 -0.09 15.51
CA ALA A 808 -71.52 1.01 15.25
C ALA A 808 -70.69 1.36 16.50
N ILE A 809 -71.37 1.74 17.60
CA ILE A 809 -70.72 2.30 18.79
C ILE A 809 -71.09 1.47 20.03
N GLY A 810 -70.08 1.07 20.79
CA GLY A 810 -70.23 0.45 22.11
C GLY A 810 -69.70 1.37 23.21
N VAL A 811 -70.45 1.54 24.28
CA VAL A 811 -70.10 2.39 25.42
C VAL A 811 -70.11 1.54 26.68
N LEU A 812 -68.99 1.44 27.41
CA LEU A 812 -68.93 0.59 28.60
C LEU A 812 -69.68 1.20 29.79
N GLY A 813 -69.47 2.48 30.12
CA GLY A 813 -70.14 3.22 31.21
C GLY A 813 -69.94 2.64 32.62
N ASN A 814 -69.30 3.38 33.55
CA ASN A 814 -69.16 2.93 34.94
C ASN A 814 -69.44 4.04 35.97
N THR A 815 -69.63 3.69 37.25
CA THR A 815 -69.96 4.63 38.35
C THR A 815 -68.81 5.54 38.80
N LYS A 816 -67.55 5.23 38.45
CA LYS A 816 -66.38 6.02 38.85
C LYS A 816 -66.07 7.15 37.87
N SER A 817 -66.31 6.92 36.58
CA SER A 817 -66.18 7.88 35.47
C SER A 817 -67.31 7.63 34.46
N PRO A 818 -68.48 8.30 34.58
CA PRO A 818 -69.57 8.10 33.64
C PRO A 818 -69.16 8.58 32.26
N SER A 819 -69.25 7.70 31.26
CA SER A 819 -68.76 8.00 29.93
C SER A 819 -69.53 9.16 29.28
N SER A 820 -68.86 10.04 28.55
CA SER A 820 -69.48 11.17 27.84
C SER A 820 -69.38 11.00 26.33
N VAL A 821 -70.51 10.73 25.68
CA VAL A 821 -70.61 10.55 24.22
C VAL A 821 -71.38 11.72 23.61
N GLN A 822 -70.75 12.42 22.67
CA GLN A 822 -71.36 13.47 21.87
C GLN A 822 -71.30 13.08 20.40
N ILE A 823 -72.46 13.03 19.74
CA ILE A 823 -72.59 12.72 18.32
C ILE A 823 -73.27 13.91 17.64
N ARG A 824 -72.63 14.53 16.66
CA ARG A 824 -73.15 15.73 15.99
C ARG A 824 -73.00 15.69 14.47
N GLY A 825 -74.08 15.87 13.73
CA GLY A 825 -73.99 15.94 12.26
C GLY A 825 -73.56 14.63 11.60
N SER A 826 -73.73 13.49 12.28
CA SER A 826 -73.18 12.19 11.86
C SER A 826 -74.28 11.22 11.41
N ALA A 827 -73.90 10.21 10.62
CA ALA A 827 -74.80 9.18 10.11
C ALA A 827 -74.35 7.78 10.57
N LEU A 828 -75.24 7.04 11.24
CA LEU A 828 -75.02 5.64 11.66
C LEU A 828 -76.05 4.74 10.97
N TYR A 829 -75.64 3.93 9.98
CA TYR A 829 -76.59 3.15 9.20
C TYR A 829 -76.14 1.76 8.76
N SER A 830 -77.08 0.86 8.47
CA SER A 830 -76.79 -0.51 8.02
C SER A 830 -75.88 -1.32 8.96
N ASN A 831 -75.72 -0.89 10.22
CA ASN A 831 -74.93 -1.62 11.19
C ASN A 831 -75.73 -2.77 11.78
N SER A 832 -75.03 -3.83 12.20
CA SER A 832 -75.64 -5.06 12.70
C SER A 832 -75.12 -5.42 14.09
N ALA A 833 -76.01 -5.84 14.99
CA ALA A 833 -75.59 -6.38 16.29
C ALA A 833 -76.53 -7.45 16.84
N THR A 834 -76.12 -8.14 17.91
CA THR A 834 -77.07 -8.94 18.70
C THR A 834 -77.92 -8.02 19.59
N MET A 835 -77.28 -7.06 20.24
CA MET A 835 -77.89 -6.06 21.12
C MET A 835 -77.59 -4.65 20.58
N ALA A 836 -78.60 -3.84 20.27
CA ALA A 836 -78.43 -2.47 19.75
C ALA A 836 -77.66 -2.36 18.42
N GLY A 837 -78.38 -2.30 17.30
CA GLY A 837 -77.79 -2.31 15.96
C GLY A 837 -76.91 -1.09 15.69
N ALA A 838 -77.22 0.07 16.26
CA ALA A 838 -76.40 1.28 16.12
C ALA A 838 -75.51 1.54 17.35
N ILE A 839 -76.11 1.84 18.51
CA ILE A 839 -75.38 2.29 19.71
C ILE A 839 -75.77 1.43 20.90
N GLY A 840 -74.82 0.70 21.47
CA GLY A 840 -74.99 -0.12 22.67
C GLY A 840 -74.36 0.52 23.89
N ILE A 841 -75.12 0.63 24.98
CA ILE A 841 -74.70 1.27 26.24
C ILE A 841 -74.70 0.23 27.37
N GLY A 842 -73.53 0.05 27.98
CA GLY A 842 -73.19 -0.94 28.99
C GLY A 842 -73.31 -0.46 30.44
N GLY A 843 -73.63 0.81 30.70
CA GLY A 843 -73.71 1.34 32.06
C GLY A 843 -73.89 2.86 32.12
N PRO A 844 -73.68 3.49 33.29
CA PRO A 844 -73.89 4.92 33.48
C PRO A 844 -73.05 5.78 32.51
N SER A 845 -73.73 6.59 31.72
CA SER A 845 -73.13 7.43 30.69
C SER A 845 -74.06 8.58 30.30
N THR A 846 -73.52 9.60 29.65
CA THR A 846 -74.32 10.64 28.98
C THR A 846 -74.05 10.57 27.49
N THR A 847 -75.08 10.24 26.70
CA THR A 847 -75.02 10.18 25.25
C THR A 847 -75.92 11.26 24.66
N ARG A 848 -75.33 12.28 24.04
CA ARG A 848 -76.05 13.36 23.35
C ARG A 848 -75.87 13.22 21.84
N ILE A 849 -76.98 13.14 21.12
CA ILE A 849 -77.06 12.98 19.67
C ILE A 849 -77.76 14.20 19.10
N GLU A 850 -77.08 14.97 18.26
CA GLU A 850 -77.57 16.22 17.72
C GLU A 850 -77.42 16.27 16.20
N GLN A 851 -78.42 16.76 15.46
CA GLN A 851 -78.32 16.95 14.00
C GLN A 851 -77.88 15.69 13.23
N SER A 852 -78.21 14.49 13.73
CA SER A 852 -77.65 13.23 13.25
C SER A 852 -78.72 12.29 12.68
N ALA A 853 -78.31 11.29 11.89
CA ALA A 853 -79.20 10.30 11.30
C ALA A 853 -78.80 8.88 11.73
N ILE A 854 -79.74 8.10 12.24
CA ILE A 854 -79.53 6.71 12.65
C ILE A 854 -80.57 5.84 11.95
N TYR A 855 -80.17 5.08 10.92
CA TYR A 855 -81.14 4.41 10.07
C TYR A 855 -80.74 3.04 9.53
N SER A 856 -81.72 2.20 9.19
CA SER A 856 -81.50 0.87 8.60
C SER A 856 -80.58 -0.05 9.39
N ASN A 857 -80.36 0.19 10.68
CA ASN A 857 -79.55 -0.68 11.53
C ASN A 857 -80.38 -1.90 11.96
N THR A 858 -79.73 -3.06 12.06
CA THR A 858 -80.38 -4.33 12.38
C THR A 858 -79.85 -4.91 13.69
N ALA A 859 -80.72 -5.46 14.52
CA ALA A 859 -80.25 -6.31 15.60
C ALA A 859 -81.20 -7.45 15.95
N THR A 860 -80.73 -8.40 16.75
CA THR A 860 -81.64 -9.39 17.35
C THR A 860 -82.60 -8.70 18.30
N MET A 861 -82.09 -7.91 19.26
CA MET A 861 -82.91 -7.29 20.31
C MET A 861 -83.37 -5.86 19.97
N VAL A 862 -82.45 -4.94 19.70
CA VAL A 862 -82.76 -3.50 19.58
C VAL A 862 -82.19 -2.96 18.28
N GLY A 863 -83.01 -2.55 17.32
CA GLY A 863 -82.49 -2.18 16.00
C GLY A 863 -81.61 -0.92 16.00
N GLY A 864 -81.94 0.09 16.80
CA GLY A 864 -81.19 1.36 16.88
C GLY A 864 -80.32 1.46 18.13
N ILE A 865 -80.75 2.25 19.12
CA ILE A 865 -79.99 2.55 20.35
C ILE A 865 -80.51 1.70 21.50
N GLY A 866 -79.63 1.06 22.27
CA GLY A 866 -80.00 0.20 23.40
C GLY A 866 -79.11 0.40 24.64
N SER A 867 -79.72 0.40 25.84
CA SER A 867 -79.05 0.41 27.15
C SER A 867 -79.34 -0.87 27.94
N ALA A 868 -78.31 -1.51 28.51
CA ALA A 868 -78.41 -2.83 29.13
C ALA A 868 -78.31 -2.87 30.67
N TYR A 869 -77.68 -1.89 31.33
CA TYR A 869 -77.35 -1.98 32.78
C TYR A 869 -77.82 -0.78 33.64
N GLY A 870 -78.54 0.19 33.07
CA GLY A 870 -79.12 1.31 33.80
C GLY A 870 -78.16 2.48 34.10
N GLY A 871 -78.72 3.64 34.44
CA GLY A 871 -78.01 4.87 34.82
C GLY A 871 -77.56 5.76 33.64
N ALA A 872 -77.95 5.45 32.41
CA ALA A 872 -77.60 6.20 31.22
C ALA A 872 -78.56 7.38 30.97
N THR A 873 -78.02 8.52 30.53
CA THR A 873 -78.79 9.66 30.00
C THR A 873 -78.61 9.73 28.50
N ILE A 874 -79.70 9.56 27.74
CA ILE A 874 -79.70 9.64 26.29
C ILE A 874 -80.50 10.89 25.88
N GLU A 875 -79.85 11.85 25.24
CA GLU A 875 -80.46 13.07 24.73
C GLU A 875 -80.36 13.10 23.21
N ILE A 876 -81.50 13.18 22.51
CA ILE A 876 -81.56 13.22 21.06
C ILE A 876 -82.24 14.52 20.63
N VAL A 877 -81.54 15.32 19.83
CA VAL A 877 -81.95 16.66 19.42
C VAL A 877 -81.83 16.83 17.91
N ASN A 878 -82.83 17.39 17.24
CA ASN A 878 -82.76 17.72 15.80
C ASN A 878 -82.31 16.55 14.90
N SER A 879 -82.71 15.31 15.21
CA SER A 879 -82.12 14.10 14.61
C SER A 879 -83.18 13.16 14.03
N THR A 880 -82.77 12.25 13.15
CA THR A 880 -83.66 11.28 12.48
C THR A 880 -83.30 9.84 12.85
N LEU A 881 -84.29 9.05 13.25
CA LEU A 881 -84.19 7.61 13.49
C LEU A 881 -85.13 6.86 12.55
N ALA A 882 -84.63 6.17 11.51
CA ALA A 882 -85.49 5.61 10.46
C ALA A 882 -85.16 4.16 10.08
N GLY A 883 -86.16 3.29 9.94
CA GLY A 883 -85.97 1.96 9.33
C GLY A 883 -85.05 0.98 10.09
N ASN A 884 -84.69 1.30 11.34
CA ASN A 884 -83.99 0.37 12.22
C ASN A 884 -84.88 -0.82 12.56
N ARG A 885 -84.34 -2.04 12.62
CA ARG A 885 -85.09 -3.29 12.70
C ARG A 885 -84.55 -4.20 13.80
N ALA A 886 -85.46 -4.73 14.62
CA ALA A 886 -85.16 -5.86 15.53
C ALA A 886 -85.81 -7.15 15.03
N VAL A 887 -85.16 -8.28 15.28
CA VAL A 887 -85.69 -9.60 14.93
C VAL A 887 -86.64 -10.14 16.01
N SER A 888 -86.38 -9.87 17.30
CA SER A 888 -87.14 -10.48 18.42
C SER A 888 -87.81 -9.51 19.40
N THR A 889 -87.38 -8.24 19.53
CA THR A 889 -87.94 -7.32 20.54
C THR A 889 -88.35 -5.92 20.05
N VAL A 890 -87.43 -4.95 19.85
CA VAL A 890 -87.78 -3.52 19.65
C VAL A 890 -87.02 -2.87 18.49
N SER A 891 -87.74 -2.31 17.51
CA SER A 891 -87.14 -1.86 16.25
C SER A 891 -86.25 -0.61 16.32
N ALA A 892 -86.56 0.40 17.15
CA ALA A 892 -85.90 1.71 17.06
C ALA A 892 -85.06 2.13 18.28
N LEU A 893 -85.62 2.04 19.49
CA LEU A 893 -84.99 2.56 20.70
C LEU A 893 -85.43 1.72 21.90
N LEU A 894 -84.48 1.16 22.65
CA LEU A 894 -84.75 0.47 23.91
C LEU A 894 -83.94 1.11 25.04
N VAL A 895 -84.65 1.58 26.05
CA VAL A 895 -84.10 1.94 27.35
C VAL A 895 -84.58 0.86 28.29
N SER A 896 -83.72 -0.09 28.68
CA SER A 896 -84.15 -1.27 29.42
C SER A 896 -84.00 -1.06 30.93
N ASP A 897 -85.00 -1.53 31.69
CA ASP A 897 -84.94 -1.68 33.16
C ASP A 897 -84.29 -3.02 33.57
N SER A 898 -83.50 -3.65 32.69
CA SER A 898 -83.17 -5.07 32.84
C SER A 898 -82.01 -5.32 33.80
N ASN A 899 -82.38 -5.40 35.07
CA ASN A 899 -81.84 -6.31 36.07
C ASN A 899 -80.55 -5.87 36.80
N VAL A 900 -80.78 -5.47 38.05
CA VAL A 900 -79.90 -5.66 39.20
C VAL A 900 -79.53 -7.15 39.31
N VAL A 901 -78.54 -7.62 38.54
CA VAL A 901 -77.88 -8.92 38.82
C VAL A 901 -76.73 -8.73 39.82
N GLU A 902 -76.33 -7.49 40.12
CA GLU A 902 -75.52 -7.19 41.31
C GLU A 902 -76.21 -6.13 42.18
N ALA A 903 -76.84 -6.58 43.26
CA ALA A 903 -77.34 -5.71 44.33
C ALA A 903 -76.24 -4.84 45.00
N THR A 904 -74.98 -5.01 44.59
CA THR A 904 -73.80 -4.24 45.03
C THR A 904 -73.50 -2.99 44.19
N ALA A 905 -74.07 -2.80 43.00
CA ALA A 905 -73.58 -1.79 42.04
C ALA A 905 -74.29 -0.40 42.05
N GLY A 906 -75.52 -0.29 42.57
CA GLY A 906 -76.16 1.01 42.87
C GLY A 906 -76.55 1.92 41.68
N TYR A 907 -76.71 1.39 40.46
CA TYR A 907 -77.07 2.18 39.28
C TYR A 907 -78.55 2.64 39.32
N GLY A 908 -78.83 3.91 38.95
CA GLY A 908 -80.17 4.51 38.90
C GLY A 908 -80.93 4.21 37.60
N PRO A 909 -82.19 4.67 37.42
CA PRO A 909 -82.93 4.48 36.18
C PRO A 909 -82.35 5.31 35.03
N ASP A 910 -82.48 4.80 33.81
CA ASP A 910 -82.10 5.54 32.61
C ASP A 910 -82.98 6.79 32.39
N THR A 911 -82.44 7.81 31.73
CA THR A 911 -83.13 9.04 31.33
C THR A 911 -83.09 9.20 29.81
N LEU A 912 -84.24 9.43 29.18
CA LEU A 912 -84.36 9.70 27.76
C LEU A 912 -84.97 11.09 27.52
N ARG A 913 -84.32 11.90 26.69
CA ARG A 913 -84.79 13.22 26.27
C ARG A 913 -84.83 13.31 24.76
N LEU A 914 -85.99 13.59 24.18
CA LEU A 914 -86.18 13.77 22.75
C LEU A 914 -86.65 15.21 22.47
N SER A 915 -85.97 15.91 21.57
CA SER A 915 -86.34 17.28 21.16
C SER A 915 -86.17 17.48 19.66
N ASN A 916 -87.27 17.74 18.94
CA ASN A 916 -87.26 17.90 17.48
C ASN A 916 -86.66 16.67 16.75
N VAL A 917 -87.17 15.47 17.05
CA VAL A 917 -86.68 14.21 16.49
C VAL A 917 -87.71 13.65 15.51
N THR A 918 -87.26 13.11 14.37
CA THR A 918 -88.11 12.34 13.46
C THR A 918 -87.84 10.86 13.66
N ILE A 919 -88.87 10.05 13.94
CA ILE A 919 -88.75 8.60 14.06
C ILE A 919 -89.69 7.91 13.07
N ALA A 920 -89.14 7.10 12.16
CA ALA A 920 -89.90 6.38 11.13
C ALA A 920 -89.65 4.87 11.23
N GLY A 921 -90.70 4.08 11.45
CA GLY A 921 -90.58 2.62 11.65
C GLY A 921 -90.59 1.79 10.37
N ASN A 922 -89.92 0.63 10.42
CA ASN A 922 -90.16 -0.49 9.49
C ASN A 922 -90.59 -1.72 10.32
N GLY A 923 -91.65 -2.40 9.87
CA GLY A 923 -92.31 -3.48 10.62
C GLY A 923 -91.43 -4.68 10.99
N SER A 924 -91.81 -5.34 12.10
CA SER A 924 -91.34 -6.67 12.48
C SER A 924 -91.71 -7.71 11.41
N THR A 925 -90.85 -8.70 11.15
CA THR A 925 -91.18 -9.85 10.28
C THR A 925 -91.73 -11.06 11.05
N SER A 926 -91.90 -10.96 12.38
CA SER A 926 -92.41 -12.06 13.20
C SER A 926 -93.93 -11.99 13.34
N PRO A 927 -94.68 -13.05 12.96
CA PRO A 927 -96.13 -13.11 13.15
C PRO A 927 -96.58 -13.28 14.62
N GLN A 928 -95.65 -13.36 15.58
CA GLN A 928 -95.92 -13.49 17.03
C GLN A 928 -95.87 -12.15 17.79
N SER A 929 -95.50 -11.04 17.14
CA SER A 929 -95.40 -9.71 17.77
C SER A 929 -95.88 -8.65 16.77
N PRO A 930 -97.17 -8.25 16.79
CA PRO A 930 -97.69 -7.30 15.81
C PRO A 930 -96.98 -5.95 15.97
N GLY A 931 -96.16 -5.60 14.97
CA GLY A 931 -95.75 -4.24 14.56
C GLY A 931 -95.60 -3.17 15.62
N THR A 932 -95.12 -3.48 16.82
CA THR A 932 -95.30 -2.59 17.96
C THR A 932 -94.14 -1.60 18.03
N PHE A 933 -94.44 -0.35 17.67
CA PHE A 933 -93.56 0.79 17.88
C PHE A 933 -93.52 1.09 19.39
N PHE A 934 -92.64 0.41 20.13
CA PHE A 934 -92.48 0.68 21.56
C PHE A 934 -91.36 1.69 21.81
N ALA A 935 -91.78 2.93 22.03
CA ALA A 935 -91.06 3.87 22.86
C ALA A 935 -91.36 3.50 24.33
N VAL A 936 -90.34 2.97 25.02
CA VAL A 936 -90.26 2.73 26.48
C VAL A 936 -91.29 1.73 27.03
N ALA A 937 -90.82 0.54 27.41
CA ALA A 937 -91.55 -0.36 28.31
C ALA A 937 -90.58 -1.09 29.25
N GLY A 938 -90.72 -0.77 30.54
CA GLY A 938 -90.09 -1.46 31.65
C GLY A 938 -90.67 -2.86 31.87
N LEU A 939 -89.85 -3.75 32.42
CA LEU A 939 -90.31 -4.93 33.14
C LEU A 939 -90.52 -4.50 34.60
N ASN A 940 -91.75 -4.64 35.09
CA ASN A 940 -92.11 -4.23 36.44
C ASN A 940 -91.38 -5.12 37.48
N MET A 941 -90.32 -4.60 38.11
CA MET A 941 -89.64 -5.24 39.25
C MET A 941 -89.64 -4.41 40.54
N GLY A 942 -90.48 -3.38 40.66
CA GLY A 942 -90.68 -2.66 41.92
C GLY A 942 -89.63 -1.59 42.27
N TYR A 943 -88.80 -1.17 41.32
CA TYR A 943 -87.87 -0.04 41.43
C TYR A 943 -88.22 1.03 40.38
N GLY A 944 -88.03 2.33 40.68
CA GLY A 944 -88.53 3.44 39.85
C GLY A 944 -88.09 3.36 38.38
N GLY A 945 -89.05 3.50 37.45
CA GLY A 945 -88.82 3.34 36.01
C GLY A 945 -88.05 4.50 35.34
N PRO A 946 -87.75 4.39 34.04
CA PRO A 946 -86.94 5.35 33.30
C PRO A 946 -87.67 6.70 33.19
N THR A 947 -86.91 7.80 33.21
CA THR A 947 -87.45 9.15 33.06
C THR A 947 -87.45 9.55 31.58
N VAL A 948 -88.62 9.83 31.00
CA VAL A 948 -88.76 10.16 29.58
C VAL A 948 -89.32 11.59 29.41
N ALA A 949 -88.67 12.41 28.59
CA ALA A 949 -89.16 13.73 28.18
C ALA A 949 -89.14 13.88 26.66
N ILE A 950 -90.24 14.37 26.07
CA ILE A 950 -90.43 14.48 24.61
C ILE A 950 -90.94 15.88 24.26
N THR A 951 -90.38 16.51 23.24
CA THR A 951 -90.81 17.84 22.74
C THR A 951 -90.65 17.93 21.23
N ASN A 952 -91.69 18.35 20.50
CA ASN A 952 -91.68 18.54 19.03
C ASN A 952 -91.17 17.32 18.23
N THR A 953 -91.46 16.09 18.67
CA THR A 953 -90.98 14.85 18.02
C THR A 953 -92.07 14.24 17.14
N ILE A 954 -91.73 13.92 15.89
CA ILE A 954 -92.63 13.29 14.90
C ILE A 954 -92.39 11.78 14.89
N VAL A 955 -93.46 10.99 15.04
CA VAL A 955 -93.44 9.52 14.97
C VAL A 955 -94.30 9.06 13.79
N ALA A 956 -93.68 8.49 12.76
CA ALA A 956 -94.37 7.92 11.60
C ALA A 956 -94.39 6.39 11.67
N ALA A 957 -95.58 5.80 11.66
CA ALA A 957 -95.79 4.35 11.65
C ALA A 957 -95.65 3.78 10.23
N GLY A 958 -94.84 2.72 10.09
CA GLY A 958 -94.69 1.99 8.83
C GLY A 958 -95.59 0.74 8.79
N GLY A 959 -96.66 0.80 8.01
CA GLY A 959 -97.45 -0.36 7.58
C GLY A 959 -98.70 -0.69 8.41
N ASP A 960 -99.71 -1.21 7.70
CA ASP A 960 -101.13 -1.31 8.06
C ASP A 960 -101.44 -2.01 9.40
N GLY A 961 -101.79 -1.20 10.41
CA GLY A 961 -102.32 -1.68 11.69
C GLY A 961 -102.23 -0.59 12.75
N GLU A 962 -103.37 -0.04 13.17
CA GLU A 962 -103.51 0.99 14.20
C GLU A 962 -103.02 0.51 15.58
N GLN A 963 -101.70 0.49 15.82
CA GLN A 963 -101.10 0.55 17.16
C GLN A 963 -99.79 1.34 17.11
N ALA A 964 -99.90 2.61 16.70
CA ALA A 964 -98.77 3.53 16.70
C ALA A 964 -98.86 4.41 17.95
N CYS A 965 -97.84 4.31 18.81
CA CYS A 965 -97.64 5.09 20.05
C CYS A 965 -98.39 4.58 21.29
N LEU A 966 -97.97 3.43 21.82
CA LEU A 966 -98.18 3.12 23.24
C LEU A 966 -96.94 3.54 24.05
N PHE A 967 -97.14 4.44 25.02
CA PHE A 967 -96.23 4.63 26.16
C PHE A 967 -96.80 3.83 27.34
N GLY A 968 -96.34 2.60 27.55
CA GLY A 968 -96.79 1.73 28.65
C GLY A 968 -97.08 0.27 28.26
N MET A 969 -96.87 -0.66 29.21
CA MET A 969 -96.84 -2.12 29.01
C MET A 969 -98.10 -2.73 28.34
N PRO A 970 -97.96 -3.77 27.50
CA PRO A 970 -99.11 -4.47 26.91
C PRO A 970 -99.74 -5.59 27.77
N ASP A 971 -99.19 -5.99 28.91
CA ASP A 971 -99.64 -7.22 29.61
C ASP A 971 -99.97 -7.03 31.12
N THR A 972 -101.10 -6.39 31.47
CA THR A 972 -101.92 -6.75 32.66
C THR A 972 -103.35 -6.19 32.54
N PRO A 973 -104.40 -6.84 33.08
CA PRO A 973 -105.79 -6.38 33.01
C PRO A 973 -106.15 -5.28 34.04
N VAL A 974 -105.21 -4.39 34.40
CA VAL A 974 -105.45 -3.30 35.36
C VAL A 974 -105.26 -1.96 34.66
N ALA A 975 -106.27 -1.09 34.79
CA ALA A 975 -106.29 0.23 34.17
C ALA A 975 -105.04 1.05 34.55
N PRO A 976 -104.39 1.73 33.58
CA PRO A 976 -103.18 2.51 33.83
C PRO A 976 -103.48 3.72 34.72
N PRO A 977 -102.54 4.16 35.58
CA PRO A 977 -102.65 5.44 36.25
C PRO A 977 -102.54 6.58 35.23
N ALA A 978 -103.37 7.61 35.41
CA ALA A 978 -103.47 8.75 34.51
C ALA A 978 -102.13 9.50 34.37
N LEU A 979 -101.51 9.40 33.20
CA LEU A 979 -100.49 10.36 32.75
C LEU A 979 -101.20 11.65 32.32
N ALA A 980 -100.69 12.78 32.83
CA ALA A 980 -101.16 14.11 32.50
C ALA A 980 -101.03 14.39 30.99
N SER A 981 -101.97 15.17 30.48
CA SER A 981 -102.28 15.44 29.06
C SER A 981 -101.08 15.60 28.13
N LEU A 982 -101.02 14.77 27.09
CA LEU A 982 -100.54 15.22 25.79
C LEU A 982 -101.64 16.09 25.15
N ASP A 983 -101.32 17.36 24.94
CA ASP A 983 -101.84 18.32 23.93
C ASP A 983 -100.80 19.45 23.93
N ASN A 984 -100.22 19.93 22.82
CA ASN A 984 -100.78 20.25 21.51
C ASN A 984 -99.55 20.31 20.56
N ASP A 985 -99.20 19.34 19.72
CA ASP A 985 -100.00 18.61 18.71
C ASP A 985 -99.41 17.20 18.38
N GLY A 986 -98.83 16.52 19.37
CA GLY A 986 -98.31 15.16 19.24
C GLY A 986 -99.38 14.14 18.82
N THR A 987 -99.63 14.01 17.51
CA THR A 987 -100.57 13.05 16.94
C THR A 987 -99.84 11.81 16.42
N CYS A 988 -100.33 10.66 16.87
CA CYS A 988 -100.14 9.37 16.21
C CYS A 988 -101.48 9.02 15.55
N GLY A 989 -101.50 8.97 14.22
CA GLY A 989 -102.68 8.58 13.44
C GLY A 989 -103.33 9.69 12.59
N SER A 990 -103.23 9.51 11.27
CA SER A 990 -104.23 9.81 10.23
C SER A 990 -104.83 11.21 10.01
N ASN A 991 -104.16 12.32 10.35
CA ASN A 991 -104.53 13.64 9.77
C ASN A 991 -103.31 14.54 9.55
N PHE A 992 -102.68 14.46 8.38
CA PHE A 992 -101.77 15.50 7.90
C PHE A 992 -102.59 16.61 7.22
N THR A 993 -102.50 17.84 7.74
CA THR A 993 -103.02 19.01 7.01
C THR A 993 -101.91 19.63 6.16
N GLN A 994 -102.29 20.27 5.05
CA GLN A 994 -101.46 20.68 3.91
C GLN A 994 -100.31 21.68 4.21
N SER A 995 -100.05 21.96 5.48
CA SER A 995 -99.01 22.89 5.97
C SER A 995 -97.89 22.21 6.76
N ASP A 996 -97.98 20.91 7.05
CA ASP A 996 -96.91 20.15 7.69
C ASP A 996 -95.95 19.59 6.64
N THR A 997 -94.72 20.09 6.60
CA THR A 997 -93.69 19.63 5.66
C THR A 997 -93.14 18.29 6.15
N ILE A 998 -93.78 17.20 5.75
CA ILE A 998 -93.26 15.86 5.93
C ILE A 998 -92.13 15.66 4.90
N LEU A 999 -90.89 15.46 5.34
CA LEU A 999 -89.80 14.98 4.49
C LEU A 999 -89.96 13.46 4.28
N LEU A 1000 -91.00 13.04 3.57
CA LEU A 1000 -91.04 11.69 2.98
C LEU A 1000 -90.27 11.74 1.66
N GLY A 1001 -88.95 11.58 1.75
CA GLY A 1001 -88.18 11.13 0.59
C GLY A 1001 -88.55 9.67 0.29
N PRO A 1002 -88.69 9.25 -0.98
CA PRO A 1002 -88.96 7.86 -1.30
C PRO A 1002 -87.72 7.02 -0.94
N LEU A 1003 -87.78 6.28 0.18
CA LEU A 1003 -86.87 5.17 0.42
C LEU A 1003 -87.32 4.00 -0.45
N GLY A 1004 -86.91 4.06 -1.73
CA GLY A 1004 -87.08 2.96 -2.66
C GLY A 1004 -86.34 1.72 -2.16
N VAL A 1005 -87.04 0.59 -2.26
CA VAL A 1005 -86.46 -0.75 -2.16
C VAL A 1005 -85.31 -0.84 -3.17
N TYR A 1006 -84.08 -0.93 -2.69
CA TYR A 1006 -82.91 -1.09 -3.53
C TYR A 1006 -82.94 -2.50 -4.15
N GLY A 1007 -83.26 -2.59 -5.46
CA GLY A 1007 -82.98 -3.78 -6.28
C GLY A 1007 -84.14 -4.52 -6.97
N GLN A 1008 -85.13 -3.84 -7.58
CA GLN A 1008 -85.93 -4.38 -8.71
C GLN A 1008 -86.51 -3.22 -9.56
N PRO A 1009 -86.64 -3.35 -10.90
CA PRO A 1009 -87.24 -2.32 -11.75
C PRO A 1009 -88.76 -2.27 -11.51
N VAL A 1010 -89.29 -1.10 -11.15
CA VAL A 1010 -90.74 -0.86 -11.01
C VAL A 1010 -91.26 -0.29 -12.33
N GLY A 1011 -92.19 -1.01 -12.96
CA GLY A 1011 -92.85 -0.61 -14.20
C GLY A 1011 -93.89 0.50 -14.01
N ASP A 1012 -94.15 1.21 -15.11
CA ASP A 1012 -95.06 2.36 -15.23
C ASP A 1012 -96.44 2.18 -14.57
N ALA A 1013 -96.80 3.10 -13.69
CA ALA A 1013 -98.18 3.45 -13.41
C ALA A 1013 -98.33 4.95 -13.06
N GLY A 1014 -98.88 5.69 -14.04
CA GLY A 1014 -99.53 7.00 -14.04
C GLY A 1014 -99.40 7.96 -12.85
N VAL A 1015 -98.86 9.15 -13.12
CA VAL A 1015 -99.04 10.35 -12.29
C VAL A 1015 -99.70 11.45 -13.14
N ASP A 1016 -100.85 11.93 -12.67
CA ASP A 1016 -101.56 13.09 -13.25
C ASP A 1016 -100.76 14.38 -13.04
N ALA A 1017 -100.67 15.18 -14.11
CA ALA A 1017 -99.94 16.44 -14.14
C ALA A 1017 -100.76 17.58 -13.50
N GLY A 1018 -100.27 18.13 -12.38
CA GLY A 1018 -100.91 19.33 -11.80
C GLY A 1018 -100.50 19.75 -10.40
N ALA A 1019 -99.19 19.81 -10.07
CA ALA A 1019 -98.73 20.55 -8.89
C ALA A 1019 -97.26 20.96 -9.04
N SER A 1020 -96.99 22.27 -8.99
CA SER A 1020 -95.63 22.81 -8.89
C SER A 1020 -95.16 22.75 -7.43
N PHE A 1021 -94.16 21.92 -7.15
CA PHE A 1021 -93.50 21.85 -5.84
C PHE A 1021 -92.19 22.65 -5.87
N THR A 1022 -91.99 23.52 -4.87
CA THR A 1022 -90.68 24.14 -4.61
C THR A 1022 -89.92 23.24 -3.65
N LEU A 1023 -88.94 22.49 -4.19
CA LEU A 1023 -88.08 21.60 -3.42
C LEU A 1023 -87.05 22.44 -2.65
N THR A 1024 -87.15 22.48 -1.33
CA THR A 1024 -86.04 22.96 -0.48
C THR A 1024 -85.33 21.74 0.09
N VAL A 1025 -84.27 21.30 -0.61
CA VAL A 1025 -83.42 20.21 -0.15
C VAL A 1025 -82.60 20.73 1.04
N PRO A 1026 -82.63 20.12 2.23
CA PRO A 1026 -81.53 20.31 3.16
C PRO A 1026 -80.31 19.71 2.49
N VAL A 1027 -79.42 20.59 2.00
CA VAL A 1027 -78.12 20.17 1.46
C VAL A 1027 -77.35 19.58 2.63
N PHE A 1028 -77.42 18.26 2.80
CA PHE A 1028 -76.40 17.53 3.53
C PHE A 1028 -75.08 17.79 2.80
N PRO A 1029 -73.99 18.16 3.49
CA PRO A 1029 -72.70 18.21 2.83
C PRO A 1029 -72.41 16.82 2.27
N LEU A 1030 -72.41 16.71 0.93
CA LEU A 1030 -71.93 15.52 0.23
C LEU A 1030 -70.48 15.29 0.67
N LEU A 1031 -70.23 14.20 1.39
CA LEU A 1031 -68.88 13.78 1.74
C LEU A 1031 -68.10 13.45 0.45
N PRO A 1032 -66.81 13.82 0.35
CA PRO A 1032 -65.99 13.53 -0.83
C PRO A 1032 -65.86 12.01 -1.00
N GLY A 1033 -66.38 11.45 -2.09
CA GLY A 1033 -66.32 10.00 -2.38
C GLY A 1033 -67.68 9.33 -2.62
N SER A 1034 -68.78 10.02 -2.32
CA SER A 1034 -70.12 9.55 -2.73
C SER A 1034 -70.27 9.66 -4.25
N ALA A 1035 -70.33 8.51 -4.94
CA ALA A 1035 -70.82 8.48 -6.32
C ALA A 1035 -72.22 9.13 -6.33
N ALA A 1036 -72.41 10.06 -7.26
CA ALA A 1036 -73.68 10.74 -7.46
C ALA A 1036 -74.83 9.72 -7.51
N ILE A 1037 -75.77 9.87 -6.59
CA ILE A 1037 -77.14 9.36 -6.71
C ILE A 1037 -78.04 10.59 -6.82
#